data_AF-H0VLR1-F1
#
_entry.id   AF-H0VLR1-F1
#
_cell.length_a   1.000
_cell.length_b   1.000
_cell.length_c   1.000
_cell.angle_alpha   90.00
_cell.angle_beta   90.00
_cell.angle_gamma   90.00
#
_symmetry.space_group_name_H-M   'P 1'
#
loop_
_entity.id
_entity.type
_entity.pdbx_description
1 polymer ?
#
loop_
_entity_poly.entity_id
_entity_poly.type
_entity_poly.pdbx_seq_one_letter_code
_entity_poly.pdbx_strand_id
1 'polypeptide(L)'
;MHHGLPPLGSALVRSMFAAQLSLPQPLDPQSLQASVLFPWRAFLEDGGPFPAISCTPDTFEYSMQQCLCGLSDSDHKVAHGELVAMRLLMDDVLSRGPHTNGEASPGCQATVTQSRQPDGIRGPRFRSELPSSPAASAPLEGRCDPVAALAQLRTFLLLWKQLEVLKEHWGRLRLHAQDLDLASRHQQLSALYEADILYPSMRALARQMGKEEEFEGSVINSQSVLPPKGASETEIKTQQLRKLLEETEIHMIQEVLRKVHREMTLVLSEKSRKESTLPTDLWKHQVMKENFSVIRPQIVENFVQRLLQNQQDSGSEVTLRKEHLEACLLSLGCDVMARERSSFETYSMCYEHILQHARQRLHQREQELDVLQRSQVPPEDHAGQVAELSHDLIMELTGLRAQLTDLEEENMNLKKQTRKEVQEEYEALVQALFVTSLNIKEKLDENQLTLMQHVRELIGEVRTEGIARMEKLKEKWGSARPDRGPKENPAEGQVLEGVFSASEPGWQEQLQALEQENSQLDALLCKVRSLERWRLAVLRARFRGQLSRAEKESIQSKKECSRIKLMAEQEASLFRQQLLALRQALARARADNERLWRQLNKQAQLLKESEHRASQEALARQQLDSMKTSSMEKLQEDARRKEQQLQLLTEEAERASKLGRLQRRRLERELLQTRSRLAQERSRKLDAFQRVEELQSQLRTPEQPSVQMSSAHGLASLSSTSSKHSHHFLKTEVTSSKITGRRQRPKTVPIKYQKKTDEVSLPNVVKSDQLTAFPVQTAPSRIPFKLNW
;
A
#
# COMPACT_ATOMS: atom_id res chain seq x y z
N MET A 1 -47.10 43.24 6.77
CA MET A 1 -47.93 42.01 6.89
C MET A 1 -48.47 41.72 5.50
N HIS A 2 -48.03 40.76 4.69
CA HIS A 2 -47.33 39.50 4.89
C HIS A 2 -46.38 39.26 3.70
N HIS A 3 -45.09 39.03 3.95
CA HIS A 3 -44.21 38.39 2.98
C HIS A 3 -44.42 36.88 3.13
N GLY A 4 -45.28 36.31 2.29
CA GLY A 4 -45.40 34.86 2.16
C GLY A 4 -44.22 34.34 1.34
N LEU A 5 -43.38 33.51 1.94
CA LEU A 5 -42.40 32.71 1.20
C LEU A 5 -43.15 31.82 0.17
N PRO A 6 -42.61 31.63 -1.05
CA PRO A 6 -43.21 30.69 -2.00
C PRO A 6 -43.09 29.26 -1.47
N PRO A 7 -44.03 28.35 -1.82
CA PRO A 7 -43.96 26.96 -1.42
C PRO A 7 -42.72 26.30 -2.05
N LEU A 8 -41.93 25.60 -1.23
CA LEU A 8 -40.80 24.78 -1.68
C LEU A 8 -41.33 23.59 -2.50
N GLY A 9 -41.55 23.81 -3.80
CA GLY A 9 -41.73 22.75 -4.78
C GLY A 9 -40.37 22.31 -5.35
N SER A 10 -40.22 21.03 -5.66
CA SER A 10 -39.00 20.41 -6.22
C SER A 10 -38.68 20.80 -7.68
N ALA A 11 -39.36 21.81 -8.23
CA ALA A 11 -39.16 22.27 -9.60
C ALA A 11 -38.23 23.50 -9.64
N LEU A 12 -37.11 23.38 -10.36
CA LEU A 12 -36.16 24.47 -10.62
C LEU A 12 -36.81 25.55 -11.51
N VAL A 13 -37.14 26.71 -10.92
CA VAL A 13 -37.56 27.90 -11.67
C VAL A 13 -36.34 28.83 -11.87
N ARG A 14 -36.08 29.21 -13.13
CA ARG A 14 -34.97 30.10 -13.50
C ARG A 14 -35.21 31.53 -12.99
N SER A 15 -34.28 32.05 -12.18
CA SER A 15 -34.23 33.45 -11.74
C SER A 15 -33.42 34.30 -12.73
N MET A 16 -33.88 35.52 -13.03
CA MET A 16 -33.20 36.45 -13.95
C MET A 16 -31.80 36.85 -13.48
N PHE A 17 -31.51 36.76 -12.18
CA PHE A 17 -30.19 37.06 -11.61
C PHE A 17 -29.22 35.87 -11.65
N ALA A 18 -29.69 34.67 -12.01
CA ALA A 18 -28.85 33.47 -12.12
C ALA A 18 -28.26 33.29 -13.55
N ALA A 19 -28.59 34.15 -14.51
CA ALA A 19 -28.15 34.02 -15.91
C ALA A 19 -26.67 34.37 -16.14
N GLN A 20 -25.96 34.92 -15.15
CA GLN A 20 -24.54 35.29 -15.25
C GLN A 20 -23.58 34.23 -14.68
N LEU A 21 -24.10 33.21 -14.00
CA LEU A 21 -23.35 32.06 -13.54
C LEU A 21 -23.87 30.85 -14.29
N SER A 22 -23.21 30.48 -15.39
CA SER A 22 -23.43 29.20 -16.05
C SER A 22 -22.99 28.10 -15.09
N LEU A 23 -23.93 27.61 -14.27
CA LEU A 23 -23.76 26.37 -13.55
C LEU A 23 -23.58 25.27 -14.59
N PRO A 24 -22.50 24.47 -14.51
CA PRO A 24 -22.31 23.35 -15.42
C PRO A 24 -23.52 22.43 -15.34
N GLN A 25 -23.93 21.93 -16.50
CA GLN A 25 -25.05 21.01 -16.62
C GLN A 25 -24.79 19.81 -15.69
N PRO A 26 -25.79 19.36 -14.90
CA PRO A 26 -25.59 18.23 -13.99
C PRO A 26 -25.11 17.04 -14.82
N LEU A 27 -23.90 16.57 -14.53
CA LEU A 27 -23.32 15.43 -15.20
C LEU A 27 -24.22 14.23 -14.95
N ASP A 28 -24.50 13.48 -16.01
CA ASP A 28 -25.21 12.20 -15.92
C ASP A 28 -24.44 11.29 -14.95
N PRO A 29 -25.07 10.77 -13.88
CA PRO A 29 -24.39 9.95 -12.88
C PRO A 29 -23.68 8.73 -13.46
N GLN A 30 -24.15 8.22 -14.60
CA GLN A 30 -23.59 7.06 -15.31
C GLN A 30 -22.49 7.42 -16.31
N SER A 31 -22.21 8.72 -16.51
CA SER A 31 -21.17 9.16 -17.44
C SER A 31 -19.78 8.89 -16.89
N LEU A 32 -18.86 8.49 -17.78
CA LEU A 32 -17.44 8.28 -17.49
C LEU A 32 -16.75 9.54 -16.91
N GLN A 33 -17.28 10.72 -17.24
CA GLN A 33 -16.82 12.00 -16.71
C GLN A 33 -17.32 12.22 -15.26
N ALA A 34 -18.53 11.77 -14.92
CA ALA A 34 -19.04 11.81 -13.54
C ALA A 34 -18.35 10.78 -12.63
N SER A 35 -17.98 9.60 -13.13
CA SER A 35 -17.25 8.60 -12.34
C SER A 35 -15.84 9.04 -11.97
N VAL A 36 -15.20 9.85 -12.82
CA VAL A 36 -13.88 10.43 -12.57
C VAL A 36 -13.96 11.64 -11.63
N LEU A 37 -14.95 12.52 -11.82
CA LEU A 37 -15.07 13.77 -11.07
C LEU A 37 -15.79 13.61 -9.71
N PHE A 38 -16.76 12.70 -9.61
CA PHE A 38 -17.54 12.45 -8.40
C PHE A 38 -17.76 10.94 -8.15
N PRO A 39 -16.68 10.19 -7.88
CA PRO A 39 -16.70 8.71 -7.86
C PRO A 39 -17.72 8.13 -6.88
N TRP A 40 -17.90 8.78 -5.72
CA TRP A 40 -18.85 8.40 -4.68
C TRP A 40 -20.33 8.53 -5.06
N ARG A 41 -20.69 9.42 -6.01
CA ARG A 41 -22.07 9.70 -6.40
C ARG A 41 -22.49 8.77 -7.53
N ALA A 42 -21.59 8.56 -8.49
CA ALA A 42 -21.73 7.49 -9.48
C ALA A 42 -21.85 6.13 -8.77
N PHE A 43 -21.00 5.87 -7.77
CA PHE A 43 -21.07 4.65 -6.96
C PHE A 43 -22.38 4.47 -6.18
N LEU A 44 -22.96 5.54 -5.62
CA LEU A 44 -24.23 5.48 -4.88
C LEU A 44 -25.45 5.25 -5.79
N GLU A 45 -25.42 5.77 -7.02
CA GLU A 45 -26.45 5.54 -8.03
C GLU A 45 -26.33 4.13 -8.65
N ASP A 46 -25.11 3.64 -8.90
CA ASP A 46 -24.86 2.31 -9.50
C ASP A 46 -24.92 1.16 -8.48
N GLY A 47 -24.56 1.40 -7.21
CA GLY A 47 -24.41 0.38 -6.17
C GLY A 47 -25.38 0.49 -4.99
N GLY A 48 -26.18 1.57 -4.91
CA GLY A 48 -27.00 1.86 -3.73
C GLY A 48 -26.16 2.20 -2.48
N PRO A 49 -26.79 2.43 -1.31
CA PRO A 49 -26.11 2.87 -0.09
C PRO A 49 -25.22 1.81 0.58
N PHE A 50 -25.10 0.61 0.01
CA PHE A 50 -24.29 -0.47 0.55
C PHE A 50 -23.29 -0.98 -0.49
N PRO A 51 -21.99 -1.12 -0.15
CA PRO A 51 -20.96 -1.55 -1.09
C PRO A 51 -21.05 -3.07 -1.34
N ALA A 52 -21.99 -3.49 -2.17
CA ALA A 52 -22.02 -4.83 -2.74
C ALA A 52 -21.81 -4.71 -4.26
N ILE A 53 -20.60 -5.06 -4.70
CA ILE A 53 -20.15 -5.02 -6.10
C ILE A 53 -21.10 -5.83 -6.99
N SER A 54 -22.00 -5.18 -7.71
CA SER A 54 -22.67 -5.76 -8.88
C SER A 54 -22.00 -5.21 -10.13
N CYS A 55 -21.17 -6.03 -10.77
CA CYS A 55 -20.61 -5.71 -12.08
C CYS A 55 -21.73 -5.78 -13.13
N THR A 56 -21.82 -4.77 -14.00
CA THR A 56 -22.62 -4.84 -15.23
C THR A 56 -22.07 -5.95 -16.14
N PRO A 57 -22.94 -6.78 -16.77
CA PRO A 57 -22.51 -7.94 -17.56
C PRO A 57 -21.66 -7.57 -18.80
N ASP A 58 -21.87 -6.40 -19.41
CA ASP A 58 -21.18 -6.00 -20.65
C ASP A 58 -19.68 -5.76 -20.47
N THR A 59 -19.24 -5.40 -19.25
CA THR A 59 -17.81 -5.25 -18.93
C THR A 59 -17.11 -6.58 -18.66
N PHE A 60 -17.85 -7.66 -18.35
CA PHE A 60 -17.26 -8.94 -17.98
C PHE A 60 -16.71 -9.69 -19.20
N GLU A 61 -17.45 -9.68 -20.32
CA GLU A 61 -17.00 -10.34 -21.56
C GLU A 61 -15.72 -9.68 -22.10
N TYR A 62 -15.68 -8.35 -22.15
CA TYR A 62 -14.49 -7.60 -22.55
C TYR A 62 -13.30 -7.86 -21.62
N SER A 63 -13.53 -7.85 -20.30
CA SER A 63 -12.47 -8.12 -19.31
C SER A 63 -11.94 -9.55 -19.40
N MET A 64 -12.82 -10.54 -19.59
CA MET A 64 -12.41 -11.93 -19.79
C MET A 64 -11.64 -12.10 -21.10
N GLN A 65 -12.08 -11.48 -22.19
CA GLN A 65 -11.34 -11.49 -23.44
C GLN A 65 -9.95 -10.88 -23.25
N GLN A 66 -9.85 -9.72 -22.59
CA GLN A 66 -8.56 -9.09 -22.31
C GLN A 66 -7.63 -9.96 -21.45
N CYS A 67 -8.17 -10.66 -20.44
CA CYS A 67 -7.40 -11.60 -19.61
C CYS A 67 -6.93 -12.84 -20.38
N LEU A 68 -7.73 -13.33 -21.34
CA LEU A 68 -7.41 -14.52 -22.12
C LEU A 68 -6.50 -14.21 -23.33
N CYS A 69 -6.65 -13.05 -23.98
CA CYS A 69 -5.93 -12.67 -25.20
C CYS A 69 -4.39 -12.72 -25.11
N GLY A 70 -3.82 -12.66 -23.90
CA GLY A 70 -2.37 -12.72 -23.67
C GLY A 70 -1.81 -14.11 -23.32
N LEU A 71 -2.66 -15.13 -23.16
CA LEU A 71 -2.25 -16.47 -22.71
C LEU A 71 -1.69 -17.31 -23.87
N SER A 72 -0.73 -18.20 -23.56
CA SER A 72 -0.27 -19.20 -24.53
C SER A 72 -1.35 -20.26 -24.77
N ASP A 73 -1.25 -21.05 -25.85
CA ASP A 73 -2.23 -22.13 -26.13
C ASP A 73 -2.30 -23.18 -25.00
N SER A 74 -1.19 -23.39 -24.27
CA SER A 74 -1.17 -24.25 -23.07
C SER A 74 -1.89 -23.60 -21.90
N ASP A 75 -1.67 -22.31 -21.67
CA ASP A 75 -2.28 -21.58 -20.56
C ASP A 75 -3.77 -21.35 -20.80
N HIS A 76 -4.19 -21.17 -22.05
CA HIS A 76 -5.60 -21.15 -22.44
C HIS A 76 -6.32 -22.45 -22.08
N LYS A 77 -5.69 -23.61 -22.33
CA LYS A 77 -6.28 -24.91 -21.95
C LYS A 77 -6.42 -25.06 -20.44
N VAL A 78 -5.44 -24.56 -19.68
CA VAL A 78 -5.52 -24.53 -18.21
C VAL A 78 -6.64 -23.61 -17.76
N ALA A 79 -6.71 -22.37 -18.27
CA ALA A 79 -7.76 -21.42 -17.93
C ALA A 79 -9.16 -21.94 -18.30
N HIS A 80 -9.32 -22.58 -19.46
CA HIS A 80 -10.57 -23.25 -19.83
C HIS A 80 -10.90 -24.41 -18.88
N GLY A 81 -9.90 -25.19 -18.46
CA GLY A 81 -10.06 -26.24 -17.45
C GLY A 81 -10.57 -25.69 -16.12
N GLU A 82 -9.98 -24.61 -15.63
CA GLU A 82 -10.38 -23.93 -14.39
C GLU A 82 -11.80 -23.34 -14.50
N LEU A 83 -12.16 -22.73 -15.64
CA LEU A 83 -13.51 -22.22 -15.88
C LEU A 83 -14.56 -23.34 -15.92
N VAL A 84 -14.22 -24.48 -16.52
CA VAL A 84 -15.08 -25.67 -16.51
C VAL A 84 -15.19 -26.23 -15.09
N ALA A 85 -14.10 -26.27 -14.32
CA ALA A 85 -14.13 -26.70 -12.93
C ALA A 85 -15.03 -25.78 -12.08
N MET A 86 -14.94 -24.46 -12.25
CA MET A 86 -15.82 -23.49 -11.61
C MET A 86 -17.30 -23.74 -11.96
N ARG A 87 -17.61 -24.01 -13.23
CA ARG A 87 -18.97 -24.35 -13.65
C ARG A 87 -19.47 -25.63 -13.00
N LEU A 88 -18.64 -26.68 -12.96
CA LEU A 88 -19.00 -27.96 -12.32
C LEU A 88 -19.26 -27.78 -10.82
N LEU A 89 -18.47 -26.94 -10.13
CA LEU A 89 -18.71 -26.62 -8.72
C LEU A 89 -20.02 -25.84 -8.53
N MET A 90 -20.32 -24.88 -9.40
CA MET A 90 -21.60 -24.17 -9.38
C MET A 90 -22.78 -25.11 -9.62
N ASP A 91 -22.64 -26.07 -10.54
CA ASP A 91 -23.66 -27.09 -10.82
C ASP A 91 -23.83 -28.07 -9.63
N ASP A 92 -22.76 -28.42 -8.89
CA ASP A 92 -22.85 -29.25 -7.66
C ASP A 92 -23.58 -28.51 -6.52
N VAL A 93 -23.30 -27.21 -6.34
CA VAL A 93 -23.98 -26.35 -5.34
C VAL A 93 -25.48 -26.23 -5.66
N LEU A 94 -25.86 -26.17 -6.93
CA LEU A 94 -27.27 -26.16 -7.34
C LEU A 94 -27.94 -27.54 -7.17
N SER A 95 -27.18 -28.62 -7.36
CA SER A 95 -27.68 -30.00 -7.26
C SER A 95 -27.88 -30.44 -5.81
N ARG A 96 -27.07 -29.91 -4.88
CA ARG A 96 -27.23 -30.03 -3.43
C ARG A 96 -28.00 -28.81 -2.91
N GLY A 97 -29.32 -28.82 -3.09
CA GLY A 97 -30.22 -27.77 -2.58
C GLY A 97 -30.01 -27.45 -1.09
N PRO A 98 -30.55 -26.33 -0.59
CA PRO A 98 -30.21 -25.80 0.73
C PRO A 98 -30.56 -26.83 1.81
N HIS A 99 -29.54 -27.30 2.52
CA HIS A 99 -29.72 -28.05 3.76
C HIS A 99 -30.48 -27.16 4.75
N THR A 100 -31.76 -27.45 4.94
CA THR A 100 -32.51 -27.04 6.13
C THR A 100 -31.86 -27.69 7.35
N ASN A 101 -30.92 -26.99 7.97
CA ASN A 101 -30.43 -27.31 9.30
C ASN A 101 -30.86 -26.19 10.25
N GLY A 102 -31.85 -26.49 11.09
CA GLY A 102 -31.89 -25.97 12.45
C GLY A 102 -32.90 -24.88 12.78
N GLU A 103 -34.20 -25.18 12.73
CA GLU A 103 -35.13 -24.74 13.78
C GLU A 103 -36.25 -25.77 13.93
N ALA A 104 -35.98 -26.80 14.72
CA ALA A 104 -36.99 -27.72 15.20
C ALA A 104 -37.82 -27.00 16.27
N SER A 105 -39.06 -26.66 15.93
CA SER A 105 -40.09 -26.37 16.93
C SER A 105 -40.63 -27.69 17.48
N PRO A 106 -40.72 -27.89 18.81
CA PRO A 106 -41.12 -29.15 19.40
C PRO A 106 -42.65 -29.25 19.44
N GLY A 107 -43.21 -30.26 18.77
CA GLY A 107 -44.60 -30.62 18.98
C GLY A 107 -45.23 -31.35 17.81
N CYS A 108 -45.11 -32.67 17.80
CA CYS A 108 -46.25 -33.60 17.70
C CYS A 108 -45.72 -35.04 17.54
N GLN A 109 -46.14 -35.90 18.47
CA GLN A 109 -45.83 -37.32 18.53
C GLN A 109 -46.62 -38.13 17.50
N ALA A 110 -46.11 -39.36 17.28
CA ALA A 110 -46.81 -40.58 16.84
C ALA A 110 -47.17 -40.64 15.33
N THR A 111 -46.91 -41.70 14.56
CA THR A 111 -46.76 -43.15 14.84
C THR A 111 -46.18 -43.89 13.60
N VAL A 112 -45.28 -44.87 13.83
CA VAL A 112 -45.29 -46.29 13.35
C VAL A 112 -45.72 -46.54 11.88
N THR A 113 -44.91 -47.07 10.95
CA THR A 113 -44.59 -48.51 10.80
C THR A 113 -43.43 -48.82 9.82
N GLN A 114 -42.86 -50.01 10.04
CA GLN A 114 -41.71 -50.69 9.44
C GLN A 114 -41.86 -51.14 7.98
N SER A 115 -40.72 -51.38 7.30
CA SER A 115 -40.41 -52.49 6.34
C SER A 115 -39.37 -52.02 5.31
N ARG A 116 -38.31 -52.72 4.86
CA ARG A 116 -37.61 -53.97 5.17
C ARG A 116 -36.40 -54.00 4.21
N GLN A 117 -35.22 -54.31 4.77
CA GLN A 117 -33.91 -54.79 4.27
C GLN A 117 -33.64 -55.22 2.77
N PRO A 118 -32.34 -55.42 2.39
CA PRO A 118 -31.70 -55.14 1.09
C PRO A 118 -31.26 -56.40 0.28
N ASP A 119 -30.28 -56.22 -0.65
CA ASP A 119 -29.46 -57.19 -1.44
C ASP A 119 -29.75 -57.15 -2.97
N GLY A 120 -28.81 -57.26 -3.93
CA GLY A 120 -27.38 -57.56 -3.91
C GLY A 120 -26.76 -57.58 -5.33
N ILE A 121 -25.43 -57.41 -5.33
CA ILE A 121 -24.33 -57.65 -6.28
C ILE A 121 -24.56 -58.56 -7.53
N ARG A 122 -24.18 -58.10 -8.75
CA ARG A 122 -23.21 -58.72 -9.71
C ARG A 122 -23.14 -57.98 -11.08
N GLY A 123 -21.94 -57.64 -11.56
CA GLY A 123 -21.67 -57.29 -12.98
C GLY A 123 -21.35 -58.53 -13.84
N PRO A 124 -20.59 -58.44 -14.95
CA PRO A 124 -20.54 -57.44 -16.03
C PRO A 124 -20.75 -58.11 -17.43
N ARG A 125 -21.06 -57.36 -18.50
CA ARG A 125 -20.85 -57.86 -19.89
C ARG A 125 -20.76 -56.72 -20.92
N PHE A 126 -19.64 -56.70 -21.64
CA PHE A 126 -19.39 -55.90 -22.85
C PHE A 126 -20.15 -56.47 -24.07
N ARG A 127 -20.78 -55.61 -24.88
CA ARG A 127 -20.46 -55.38 -26.30
C ARG A 127 -21.29 -54.25 -26.92
N SER A 128 -20.57 -53.32 -27.53
CA SER A 128 -20.83 -52.61 -28.80
C SER A 128 -22.25 -52.64 -29.38
N GLU A 129 -22.83 -51.45 -29.58
CA GLU A 129 -23.34 -50.96 -30.88
C GLU A 129 -23.91 -49.53 -30.70
N LEU A 130 -23.38 -48.56 -31.46
CA LEU A 130 -24.06 -47.29 -31.76
C LEU A 130 -25.10 -47.62 -32.85
N PRO A 131 -26.33 -47.04 -32.87
CA PRO A 131 -26.49 -45.62 -33.23
C PRO A 131 -27.71 -44.91 -32.57
N SER A 132 -27.83 -43.61 -32.88
CA SER A 132 -29.04 -42.76 -32.89
C SER A 132 -29.42 -41.93 -31.64
N SER A 133 -29.43 -40.61 -31.88
CA SER A 133 -30.17 -39.48 -31.29
C SER A 133 -30.65 -39.54 -29.82
N PRO A 134 -30.48 -38.45 -29.05
CA PRO A 134 -30.87 -38.40 -27.64
C PRO A 134 -32.40 -38.33 -27.53
N ALA A 135 -33.02 -39.44 -27.14
CA ALA A 135 -34.38 -39.44 -26.64
C ALA A 135 -34.40 -38.77 -25.26
N ALA A 136 -35.26 -37.77 -25.14
CA ALA A 136 -35.51 -36.97 -23.95
C ALA A 136 -35.72 -37.86 -22.71
N SER A 137 -34.82 -37.74 -21.74
CA SER A 137 -35.10 -38.09 -20.35
C SER A 137 -36.00 -37.00 -19.76
N ALA A 138 -37.16 -37.43 -19.27
CA ALA A 138 -38.13 -36.60 -18.58
C ALA A 138 -37.45 -35.76 -17.48
N PRO A 139 -37.70 -34.44 -17.39
CA PRO A 139 -37.13 -33.62 -16.34
C PRO A 139 -37.80 -33.99 -15.01
N LEU A 140 -36.98 -34.45 -14.06
CA LEU A 140 -37.35 -34.56 -12.65
C LEU A 140 -37.82 -33.19 -12.17
N GLU A 141 -39.11 -33.16 -11.87
CA GLU A 141 -39.89 -32.01 -11.46
C GLU A 141 -39.51 -31.63 -10.03
N GLY A 142 -38.52 -30.75 -9.94
CA GLY A 142 -38.09 -30.07 -8.73
C GLY A 142 -37.51 -28.73 -9.13
N ARG A 143 -38.32 -27.92 -9.82
CA ARG A 143 -37.90 -26.62 -10.36
C ARG A 143 -37.57 -25.70 -9.18
N CYS A 144 -36.31 -25.70 -8.75
CA CYS A 144 -35.80 -24.65 -7.86
C CYS A 144 -36.20 -23.32 -8.47
N ASP A 145 -36.81 -22.45 -7.65
CA ASP A 145 -37.13 -21.09 -8.08
C ASP A 145 -35.84 -20.48 -8.68
N PRO A 146 -35.85 -20.02 -9.95
CA PRO A 146 -34.66 -19.45 -10.57
C PRO A 146 -34.08 -18.31 -9.72
N VAL A 147 -34.92 -17.60 -8.96
CA VAL A 147 -34.48 -16.57 -8.02
C VAL A 147 -33.73 -17.16 -6.82
N ALA A 148 -34.21 -18.28 -6.26
CA ALA A 148 -33.54 -18.98 -5.17
C ALA A 148 -32.23 -19.64 -5.62
N ALA A 149 -32.19 -20.23 -6.82
CA ALA A 149 -30.98 -20.80 -7.41
C ALA A 149 -29.92 -19.72 -7.68
N LEU A 150 -30.32 -18.57 -8.22
CA LEU A 150 -29.42 -17.42 -8.41
C LEU A 150 -28.94 -16.86 -7.06
N ALA A 151 -29.81 -16.80 -6.04
CA ALA A 151 -29.41 -16.37 -4.71
C ALA A 151 -28.37 -17.30 -4.09
N GLN A 152 -28.54 -18.63 -4.22
CA GLN A 152 -27.60 -19.64 -3.73
C GLN A 152 -26.23 -19.56 -4.44
N LEU A 153 -26.23 -19.40 -5.76
CA LEU A 153 -25.00 -19.16 -6.52
C LEU A 153 -24.33 -17.87 -6.08
N ARG A 154 -25.10 -16.79 -5.89
CA ARG A 154 -24.58 -15.51 -5.44
C ARG A 154 -23.92 -15.63 -4.05
N THR A 155 -24.55 -16.32 -3.10
CA THR A 155 -23.96 -16.54 -1.78
C THR A 155 -22.69 -17.39 -1.83
N PHE A 156 -22.67 -18.42 -2.67
CA PHE A 156 -21.47 -19.25 -2.87
C PHE A 156 -20.31 -18.48 -3.52
N LEU A 157 -20.59 -17.72 -4.58
CA LEU A 157 -19.57 -16.93 -5.26
C LEU A 157 -19.04 -15.80 -4.37
N LEU A 158 -19.90 -15.19 -3.55
CA LEU A 158 -19.48 -14.20 -2.57
C LEU A 158 -18.55 -14.84 -1.52
N LEU A 159 -18.93 -16.01 -0.99
CA LEU A 159 -18.11 -16.77 -0.05
C LEU A 159 -16.75 -17.11 -0.66
N TRP A 160 -16.72 -17.59 -1.91
CA TRP A 160 -15.48 -17.93 -2.60
C TRP A 160 -14.61 -16.69 -2.81
N LYS A 161 -15.18 -15.58 -3.25
CA LYS A 161 -14.44 -14.32 -3.40
C LYS A 161 -13.84 -13.84 -2.08
N GLN A 162 -14.61 -13.89 -1.00
CA GLN A 162 -14.14 -13.51 0.34
C GLN A 162 -12.98 -14.40 0.78
N LEU A 163 -13.07 -15.71 0.54
CA LEU A 163 -12.01 -16.66 0.84
C LEU A 163 -10.71 -16.32 0.10
N GLU A 164 -10.75 -16.06 -1.20
CA GLU A 164 -9.54 -15.77 -1.98
C GLU A 164 -8.89 -14.43 -1.57
N VAL A 165 -9.69 -13.38 -1.35
CA VAL A 165 -9.17 -12.08 -0.90
C VAL A 165 -8.49 -12.18 0.48
N LEU A 166 -9.11 -12.92 1.41
CA LEU A 166 -8.54 -13.11 2.74
C LEU A 166 -7.32 -14.03 2.72
N LYS A 167 -7.32 -15.07 1.89
CA LYS A 167 -6.16 -15.94 1.67
C LYS A 167 -4.97 -15.15 1.15
N GLU A 168 -5.19 -14.24 0.20
CA GLU A 168 -4.16 -13.35 -0.32
C GLU A 168 -3.62 -12.42 0.77
N HIS A 169 -4.50 -11.76 1.53
CA HIS A 169 -4.11 -10.85 2.61
C HIS A 169 -3.33 -11.59 3.72
N TRP A 170 -3.82 -12.74 4.16
CA TRP A 170 -3.14 -13.61 5.12
C TRP A 170 -1.75 -14.04 4.61
N GLY A 171 -1.65 -14.38 3.32
CA GLY A 171 -0.38 -14.69 2.67
C GLY A 171 0.63 -13.56 2.74
N ARG A 172 0.19 -12.32 2.46
CA ARG A 172 1.04 -11.12 2.58
C ARG A 172 1.51 -10.88 4.02
N LEU A 173 0.62 -11.08 5.00
CA LEU A 173 0.95 -10.95 6.43
C LEU A 173 1.98 -11.99 6.90
N ARG A 174 1.86 -13.25 6.45
CA ARG A 174 2.77 -14.33 6.84
C ARG A 174 4.14 -14.20 6.19
N LEU A 175 4.20 -13.88 4.90
CA LEU A 175 5.46 -13.80 4.14
C LEU A 175 6.17 -12.44 4.23
N HIS A 176 5.59 -11.44 4.89
CA HIS A 176 6.15 -10.08 5.07
C HIS A 176 6.58 -9.40 3.75
N ALA A 177 5.98 -9.79 2.63
CA ALA A 177 6.34 -9.32 1.29
C ALA A 177 5.16 -8.60 0.63
N GLN A 178 5.43 -7.46 -0.01
CA GLN A 178 4.42 -6.66 -0.71
C GLN A 178 3.98 -7.31 -2.05
N ASP A 179 4.84 -8.16 -2.65
CA ASP A 179 4.60 -8.78 -3.96
C ASP A 179 4.59 -10.32 -3.90
N LEU A 180 3.48 -10.93 -4.31
CA LEU A 180 3.24 -12.38 -4.40
C LEU A 180 3.63 -12.98 -5.77
N ASP A 181 4.09 -12.16 -6.71
CA ASP A 181 4.24 -12.51 -8.14
C ASP A 181 5.40 -13.45 -8.49
N LEU A 182 6.14 -13.99 -7.51
CA LEU A 182 7.13 -15.03 -7.75
C LEU A 182 6.53 -16.43 -7.54
N ALA A 183 6.59 -17.28 -8.57
CA ALA A 183 6.09 -18.66 -8.54
C ALA A 183 6.61 -19.49 -7.34
N SER A 184 7.84 -19.24 -6.87
CA SER A 184 8.40 -19.89 -5.67
C SER A 184 7.75 -19.44 -4.37
N ARG A 185 7.26 -18.19 -4.28
CA ARG A 185 6.51 -17.68 -3.12
C ARG A 185 5.08 -18.20 -3.11
N HIS A 186 4.45 -18.35 -4.27
CA HIS A 186 3.14 -18.98 -4.36
C HIS A 186 3.18 -20.44 -3.90
N GLN A 187 4.24 -21.20 -4.24
CA GLN A 187 4.44 -22.56 -3.72
C GLN A 187 4.60 -22.60 -2.19
N GLN A 188 5.37 -21.65 -1.62
CA GLN A 188 5.51 -21.52 -0.17
C GLN A 188 4.19 -21.14 0.51
N LEU A 189 3.42 -20.22 -0.08
CA LEU A 189 2.10 -19.83 0.41
C LEU A 189 1.13 -20.99 0.37
N SER A 190 1.11 -21.78 -0.71
CA SER A 190 0.25 -22.96 -0.82
C SER A 190 0.60 -24.03 0.21
N ALA A 191 1.89 -24.29 0.45
CA ALA A 191 2.32 -25.22 1.49
C ALA A 191 1.92 -24.76 2.91
N LEU A 192 2.07 -23.47 3.21
CA LEU A 192 1.62 -22.89 4.47
C LEU A 192 0.09 -22.92 4.60
N TYR A 193 -0.63 -22.61 3.53
CA TYR A 193 -2.09 -22.66 3.50
C TYR A 193 -2.60 -24.08 3.73
N GLU A 194 -1.95 -25.09 3.14
CA GLU A 194 -2.30 -26.48 3.35
C GLU A 194 -2.14 -26.91 4.83
N ALA A 195 -1.03 -26.51 5.45
CA ALA A 195 -0.71 -26.88 6.84
C ALA A 195 -1.53 -26.11 7.88
N ASP A 196 -1.64 -24.79 7.75
CA ASP A 196 -2.20 -23.91 8.78
C ASP A 196 -3.71 -23.69 8.62
N ILE A 197 -4.24 -23.80 7.39
CA ILE A 197 -5.64 -23.51 7.09
C ILE A 197 -6.39 -24.76 6.62
N LEU A 198 -5.97 -25.37 5.51
CA LEU A 198 -6.73 -26.44 4.86
C LEU A 198 -6.85 -27.66 5.77
N TYR A 199 -5.74 -28.18 6.30
CA TYR A 199 -5.76 -29.36 7.15
C TYR A 199 -6.59 -29.16 8.44
N PRO A 200 -6.40 -28.09 9.23
CA PRO A 200 -7.23 -27.81 10.41
C PRO A 200 -8.71 -27.61 10.06
N SER A 201 -9.01 -27.00 8.91
CA SER A 201 -10.39 -26.82 8.44
C SER A 201 -11.04 -28.16 8.11
N MET A 202 -10.35 -29.02 7.35
CA MET A 202 -10.89 -30.32 6.97
C MET A 202 -11.02 -31.26 8.17
N ARG A 203 -10.09 -31.20 9.13
CA ARG A 203 -10.18 -31.93 10.40
C ARG A 203 -11.37 -31.45 11.24
N ALA A 204 -11.57 -30.14 11.34
CA ALA A 204 -12.72 -29.57 12.06
C ALA A 204 -14.06 -29.94 11.39
N LEU A 205 -14.10 -29.99 10.06
CA LEU A 205 -15.28 -30.41 9.31
C LEU A 205 -15.55 -31.92 9.46
N ALA A 206 -14.50 -32.76 9.43
CA ALA A 206 -14.60 -34.19 9.69
C ALA A 206 -15.13 -34.47 11.12
N ARG A 207 -14.70 -33.68 12.12
CA ARG A 207 -15.26 -33.70 13.48
C ARG A 207 -16.75 -33.36 13.52
N GLN A 208 -17.15 -32.29 12.84
CA GLN A 208 -18.56 -31.89 12.75
C GLN A 208 -19.43 -32.96 12.10
N MET A 209 -18.88 -33.70 11.14
CA MET A 209 -19.57 -34.82 10.47
C MET A 209 -19.42 -36.17 11.19
N GLY A 210 -18.70 -36.26 12.31
CA GLY A 210 -18.47 -37.50 13.06
C GLY A 210 -17.57 -38.53 12.34
N LYS A 211 -16.75 -38.11 11.38
CA LYS A 211 -15.88 -38.96 10.54
C LYS A 211 -14.38 -38.66 10.71
N GLU A 212 -13.96 -38.22 11.90
CA GLU A 212 -12.56 -37.81 12.16
C GLU A 212 -11.56 -38.96 11.92
N GLU A 213 -11.86 -40.17 12.39
CA GLU A 213 -10.97 -41.33 12.23
C GLU A 213 -10.80 -41.76 10.75
N GLU A 214 -11.88 -41.69 9.96
CA GLU A 214 -11.84 -41.98 8.51
C GLU A 214 -11.02 -40.94 7.74
N PHE A 215 -11.10 -39.68 8.16
CA PHE A 215 -10.35 -38.57 7.58
C PHE A 215 -8.86 -38.68 7.94
N GLU A 216 -8.51 -38.88 9.21
CA GLU A 216 -7.11 -39.06 9.64
C GLU A 216 -6.47 -40.29 8.98
N GLY A 217 -7.19 -41.41 8.88
CA GLY A 217 -6.73 -42.59 8.14
C GLY A 217 -6.56 -42.36 6.64
N SER A 218 -7.32 -41.44 6.04
CA SER A 218 -7.19 -41.08 4.62
C SER A 218 -6.01 -40.15 4.33
N VAL A 219 -5.70 -39.22 5.25
CA VAL A 219 -4.55 -38.30 5.16
C VAL A 219 -3.23 -39.03 5.38
N ILE A 220 -3.18 -40.05 6.26
CA ILE A 220 -1.96 -40.84 6.46
C ILE A 220 -1.59 -41.66 5.21
N ASN A 221 -2.60 -42.09 4.43
CA ASN A 221 -2.42 -42.94 3.26
C ASN A 221 -2.26 -42.15 1.94
N SER A 222 -2.65 -40.88 1.90
CA SER A 222 -2.65 -40.03 0.69
C SER A 222 -1.76 -38.81 0.91
N GLN A 223 -0.87 -38.50 -0.02
CA GLN A 223 0.02 -37.31 0.08
C GLN A 223 -0.73 -35.95 -0.04
N SER A 224 -2.06 -35.96 -0.21
CA SER A 224 -2.90 -34.76 -0.37
C SER A 224 -4.04 -34.72 0.64
N VAL A 225 -4.36 -33.52 1.11
CA VAL A 225 -5.48 -33.27 2.04
C VAL A 225 -6.80 -33.29 1.26
N LEU A 226 -7.46 -34.44 1.22
CA LEU A 226 -8.76 -34.60 0.56
C LEU A 226 -9.91 -34.23 1.50
N PRO A 227 -10.97 -33.57 1.01
CA PRO A 227 -12.13 -33.26 1.84
C PRO A 227 -12.82 -34.55 2.34
N PRO A 228 -13.43 -34.52 3.54
CA PRO A 228 -14.10 -35.68 4.09
C PRO A 228 -15.32 -36.07 3.25
N LYS A 229 -15.52 -37.38 3.08
CA LYS A 229 -16.55 -37.95 2.19
C LYS A 229 -17.95 -37.48 2.60
N GLY A 230 -18.60 -36.74 1.70
CA GLY A 230 -19.97 -36.23 1.87
C GLY A 230 -20.07 -34.74 2.17
N ALA A 231 -18.96 -34.06 2.45
CA ALA A 231 -18.93 -32.61 2.62
C ALA A 231 -19.40 -31.89 1.35
N SER A 232 -20.13 -30.80 1.51
CA SER A 232 -20.45 -29.87 0.42
C SER A 232 -19.33 -28.85 0.23
N GLU A 233 -19.16 -28.36 -1.00
CA GLU A 233 -18.15 -27.34 -1.31
C GLU A 233 -18.39 -26.03 -0.54
N THR A 234 -19.65 -25.72 -0.22
CA THR A 234 -20.05 -24.58 0.61
C THR A 234 -19.55 -24.75 2.06
N GLU A 235 -19.72 -25.92 2.66
CA GLU A 235 -19.22 -26.24 4.00
C GLU A 235 -17.68 -26.23 4.05
N ILE A 236 -17.03 -26.74 3.01
CA ILE A 236 -15.56 -26.73 2.88
C ILE A 236 -15.03 -25.30 2.89
N LYS A 237 -15.57 -24.42 2.04
CA LYS A 237 -15.12 -23.02 1.92
C LYS A 237 -15.48 -22.18 3.15
N THR A 238 -16.64 -22.40 3.75
CA THR A 238 -17.02 -21.69 5.00
C THR A 238 -16.07 -22.04 6.14
N GLN A 239 -15.67 -23.31 6.27
CA GLN A 239 -14.75 -23.72 7.32
C GLN A 239 -13.33 -23.19 7.09
N GLN A 240 -12.85 -23.18 5.85
CA GLN A 240 -11.57 -22.53 5.48
C GLN A 240 -11.58 -21.04 5.78
N LEU A 241 -12.65 -20.34 5.42
CA LEU A 241 -12.81 -18.92 5.68
C LEU A 241 -12.79 -18.63 7.18
N ARG A 242 -13.51 -19.42 7.98
CA ARG A 242 -13.51 -19.30 9.44
C ARG A 242 -12.11 -19.42 10.03
N LYS A 243 -11.31 -20.38 9.56
CA LYS A 243 -9.93 -20.56 10.03
C LYS A 243 -9.01 -19.41 9.64
N LEU A 244 -9.14 -18.87 8.42
CA LEU A 244 -8.41 -17.67 8.02
C LEU A 244 -8.76 -16.45 8.89
N LEU A 245 -10.04 -16.28 9.22
CA LEU A 245 -10.48 -15.19 10.11
C LEU A 245 -9.88 -15.34 11.51
N GLU A 246 -9.89 -16.55 12.09
CA GLU A 246 -9.26 -16.82 13.37
C GLU A 246 -7.75 -16.52 13.34
N GLU A 247 -7.04 -16.94 12.28
CA GLU A 247 -5.59 -16.70 12.14
C GLU A 247 -5.22 -15.21 11.96
N THR A 248 -6.03 -14.47 11.20
CA THR A 248 -5.85 -13.02 11.02
C THR A 248 -6.16 -12.24 12.30
N GLU A 249 -7.19 -12.64 13.06
CA GLU A 249 -7.51 -12.07 14.36
C GLU A 249 -6.37 -12.31 15.37
N ILE A 250 -5.83 -13.53 15.43
CA ILE A 250 -4.66 -13.85 16.27
C ILE A 250 -3.48 -12.95 15.93
N HIS A 251 -3.21 -12.72 14.63
CA HIS A 251 -2.14 -11.82 14.21
C HIS A 251 -2.39 -10.37 14.68
N MET A 252 -3.61 -9.85 14.51
CA MET A 252 -3.98 -8.51 14.97
C MET A 252 -3.85 -8.37 16.49
N ILE A 253 -4.26 -9.38 17.26
CA ILE A 253 -4.11 -9.39 18.72
C ILE A 253 -2.61 -9.34 19.08
N GLN A 254 -1.77 -10.15 18.43
CA GLN A 254 -0.33 -10.13 18.66
C GLN A 254 0.30 -8.78 18.30
N GLU A 255 -0.17 -8.10 17.25
CA GLU A 255 0.26 -6.75 16.89
C GLU A 255 -0.06 -5.73 17.99
N VAL A 256 -1.29 -5.76 18.50
CA VAL A 256 -1.74 -4.87 19.58
C VAL A 256 -0.94 -5.15 20.85
N LEU A 257 -0.75 -6.43 21.22
CA LEU A 257 0.07 -6.80 22.37
C LEU A 257 1.52 -6.32 22.22
N ARG A 258 2.11 -6.42 21.03
CA ARG A 258 3.44 -5.87 20.73
C ARG A 258 3.49 -4.36 20.91
N LYS A 259 2.46 -3.63 20.43
CA LYS A 259 2.35 -2.17 20.62
C LYS A 259 2.24 -1.80 22.10
N VAL A 260 1.34 -2.45 22.83
CA VAL A 260 1.17 -2.25 24.28
C VAL A 260 2.46 -2.53 25.04
N HIS A 261 3.19 -3.59 24.69
CA HIS A 261 4.46 -3.91 25.33
C HIS A 261 5.54 -2.83 25.07
N ARG A 262 5.59 -2.28 23.85
CA ARG A 262 6.48 -1.16 23.52
C ARG A 262 6.13 0.09 24.33
N GLU A 263 4.85 0.47 24.37
CA GLU A 263 4.37 1.61 25.16
C GLU A 263 4.65 1.41 26.66
N MET A 264 4.40 0.22 27.20
CA MET A 264 4.71 -0.12 28.58
C MET A 264 6.21 0.03 28.87
N THR A 265 7.07 -0.42 27.95
CA THR A 265 8.53 -0.27 28.07
C THR A 265 8.94 1.20 28.05
N LEU A 266 8.32 2.02 27.18
CA LEU A 266 8.55 3.46 27.15
C LEU A 266 8.13 4.13 28.46
N VAL A 267 6.95 3.81 28.99
CA VAL A 267 6.46 4.33 30.27
C VAL A 267 7.38 3.95 31.43
N LEU A 268 7.87 2.69 31.47
CA LEU A 268 8.82 2.25 32.49
C LEU A 268 10.18 2.96 32.35
N SER A 269 10.64 3.19 31.13
CA SER A 269 11.87 3.93 30.87
C SER A 269 11.76 5.40 31.32
N GLU A 270 10.66 6.07 31.02
CA GLU A 270 10.39 7.45 31.46
C GLU A 270 10.26 7.55 32.99
N LYS A 271 9.53 6.62 33.63
CA LYS A 271 9.41 6.59 35.10
C LYS A 271 10.78 6.39 35.79
N SER A 272 11.73 5.75 35.13
CA SER A 272 13.08 5.53 35.65
C SER A 272 14.06 6.66 35.35
N ARG A 273 13.67 7.70 34.58
CA ARG A 273 14.50 8.89 34.36
C ARG A 273 14.60 9.73 35.63
N LYS A 274 15.83 10.14 35.95
CA LYS A 274 16.16 11.06 37.05
C LYS A 274 16.25 12.53 36.61
N GLU A 275 16.14 12.80 35.31
CA GLU A 275 16.27 14.13 34.72
C GLU A 275 14.96 14.92 34.86
N SER A 276 15.04 16.22 35.16
CA SER A 276 13.89 17.11 35.34
C SER A 276 13.28 17.62 34.03
N THR A 277 13.27 16.78 32.99
CA THR A 277 12.70 17.09 31.67
C THR A 277 11.24 16.64 31.61
N LEU A 278 10.42 17.31 30.80
CA LEU A 278 9.04 16.88 30.57
C LEU A 278 9.04 15.54 29.82
N PRO A 279 8.12 14.61 30.12
CA PRO A 279 8.04 13.29 29.50
C PRO A 279 7.47 13.39 28.08
N THR A 280 8.20 14.05 27.18
CA THR A 280 7.78 14.28 25.78
C THR A 280 7.89 13.02 24.93
N ASP A 281 8.68 12.03 25.34
CA ASP A 281 8.94 10.81 24.55
C ASP A 281 7.70 9.92 24.38
N LEU A 282 6.75 9.97 25.33
CA LEU A 282 5.44 9.31 25.22
C LEU A 282 4.50 9.95 24.19
N TRP A 283 4.80 11.19 23.76
CA TRP A 283 3.97 11.98 22.85
C TRP A 283 4.62 12.18 21.47
N LYS A 284 5.79 11.56 21.23
CA LYS A 284 6.50 11.66 19.94
C LYS A 284 5.92 10.68 18.92
N HIS A 285 5.46 11.20 17.78
CA HIS A 285 5.24 10.36 16.60
C HIS A 285 6.58 9.92 15.99
N GLN A 286 6.67 8.64 15.63
CA GLN A 286 7.88 7.92 15.17
C GLN A 286 8.63 8.53 13.97
N VAL A 287 8.11 9.60 13.37
CA VAL A 287 8.59 10.16 12.10
C VAL A 287 9.75 11.16 12.30
N MET A 288 9.94 11.74 13.48
CA MET A 288 10.99 12.74 13.71
C MET A 288 11.94 12.29 14.83
N LYS A 289 13.19 11.96 14.47
CA LYS A 289 14.27 11.58 15.41
C LYS A 289 14.90 12.78 16.14
N GLU A 290 14.52 14.01 15.77
CA GLU A 290 15.12 15.21 16.35
C GLU A 290 14.43 15.53 17.68
N ASN A 291 15.19 15.36 18.77
CA ASN A 291 14.69 15.54 20.12
C ASN A 291 14.57 17.03 20.43
N PHE A 292 13.34 17.53 20.51
CA PHE A 292 13.05 18.83 21.09
C PHE A 292 12.76 18.66 22.59
N SER A 293 13.64 19.20 23.44
CA SER A 293 13.43 19.24 24.90
C SER A 293 13.68 20.64 25.43
N VAL A 294 12.65 21.29 25.94
CA VAL A 294 12.76 22.60 26.61
C VAL A 294 12.97 22.36 28.10
N ILE A 295 14.09 22.89 28.63
CA ILE A 295 14.39 22.85 30.06
C ILE A 295 13.38 23.75 30.79
N ARG A 296 12.73 23.23 31.85
CA ARG A 296 11.82 24.04 32.67
C ARG A 296 12.59 25.17 33.36
N PRO A 297 12.30 26.45 33.08
CA PRO A 297 13.03 27.55 33.68
C PRO A 297 12.47 27.87 35.08
N GLN A 298 13.32 27.86 36.10
CA GLN A 298 12.97 28.13 37.50
C GLN A 298 12.88 29.64 37.83
N ILE A 299 12.26 30.42 36.93
CA ILE A 299 12.28 31.90 37.01
C ILE A 299 11.46 32.38 38.21
N VAL A 300 10.31 31.76 38.45
CA VAL A 300 9.40 32.14 39.53
C VAL A 300 10.02 31.75 40.87
N GLU A 301 10.58 30.55 40.95
CA GLU A 301 11.25 30.03 42.15
C GLU A 301 12.45 30.91 42.53
N ASN A 302 13.27 31.32 41.55
CA ASN A 302 14.40 32.21 41.75
C ASN A 302 13.97 33.63 42.14
N PHE A 303 12.90 34.14 41.52
CA PHE A 303 12.36 35.46 41.85
C PHE A 303 11.82 35.51 43.28
N VAL A 304 11.03 34.51 43.67
CA VAL A 304 10.50 34.39 45.03
C VAL A 304 11.63 34.29 46.05
N GLN A 305 12.68 33.49 45.78
CA GLN A 305 13.84 33.42 46.66
C GLN A 305 14.55 34.78 46.82
N ARG A 306 14.73 35.53 45.72
CA ARG A 306 15.38 36.86 45.77
C ARG A 306 14.50 37.90 46.47
N LEU A 307 13.18 37.85 46.27
CA LEU A 307 12.23 38.77 46.89
C LEU A 307 12.16 38.57 48.42
N LEU A 308 12.23 37.32 48.86
CA LEU A 308 12.19 36.95 50.27
C LEU A 308 13.55 37.14 50.99
N GLN A 309 14.65 37.37 50.26
CA GLN A 309 15.99 37.52 50.86
C GLN A 309 16.18 38.81 51.68
N ASN A 310 15.49 39.92 51.35
CA ASN A 310 15.63 41.20 52.07
C ASN A 310 14.29 41.73 52.62
N GLN A 311 13.41 40.83 53.04
CA GLN A 311 12.14 41.19 53.65
C GLN A 311 12.32 41.72 55.08
N GLN A 312 11.60 42.80 55.42
CA GLN A 312 11.54 43.32 56.78
C GLN A 312 10.18 42.90 57.39
N ASP A 313 10.22 41.84 58.20
CA ASP A 313 9.02 41.22 58.79
C ASP A 313 8.48 42.00 59.98
N SER A 314 7.30 42.59 59.80
CA SER A 314 6.53 43.22 60.87
C SER A 314 5.24 42.44 61.17
N GLY A 315 5.33 41.10 61.27
CA GLY A 315 4.33 40.17 61.82
C GLY A 315 2.97 40.04 61.11
N SER A 316 2.47 41.10 60.49
CA SER A 316 1.19 41.18 59.76
C SER A 316 1.37 41.81 58.38
N GLU A 317 2.41 42.63 58.20
CA GLU A 317 2.74 43.30 56.94
C GLU A 317 4.19 43.04 56.54
N VAL A 318 4.37 42.69 55.26
CA VAL A 318 5.65 42.46 54.60
C VAL A 318 6.09 43.77 53.97
N THR A 319 7.08 44.44 54.55
CA THR A 319 7.58 45.70 53.99
C THR A 319 8.82 45.45 53.14
N LEU A 320 8.72 45.78 51.84
CA LEU A 320 9.81 45.67 50.89
C LEU A 320 10.32 47.07 50.54
N ARG A 321 11.63 47.27 50.61
CA ARG A 321 12.23 48.53 50.14
C ARG A 321 12.03 48.65 48.63
N LYS A 322 11.62 49.84 48.19
CA LYS A 322 11.40 50.15 46.77
C LYS A 322 12.62 49.79 45.90
N GLU A 323 13.82 50.14 46.34
CA GLU A 323 15.09 49.84 45.64
C GLU A 323 15.33 48.33 45.47
N HIS A 324 14.98 47.52 46.47
CA HIS A 324 15.14 46.08 46.42
C HIS A 324 14.10 45.44 45.49
N LEU A 325 12.85 45.91 45.54
CA LEU A 325 11.80 45.46 44.62
C LEU A 325 12.16 45.80 43.17
N GLU A 326 12.65 47.01 42.91
CA GLU A 326 13.13 47.42 41.59
C GLU A 326 14.29 46.53 41.10
N ALA A 327 15.26 46.20 41.96
CA ALA A 327 16.34 45.27 41.62
C ALA A 327 15.84 43.84 41.33
N CYS A 328 14.89 43.33 42.12
CA CYS A 328 14.27 42.03 41.89
C CYS A 328 13.48 41.98 40.57
N LEU A 329 12.74 43.05 40.23
CA LEU A 329 11.99 43.17 38.99
C LEU A 329 12.92 43.30 37.77
N LEU A 330 14.00 44.06 37.86
CA LEU A 330 15.02 44.13 36.82
C LEU A 330 15.67 42.76 36.59
N SER A 331 16.00 42.06 37.67
CA SER A 331 16.58 40.72 37.60
C SER A 331 15.60 39.69 37.02
N LEU A 332 14.30 39.77 37.37
CA LEU A 332 13.24 38.98 36.75
C LEU A 332 13.14 39.26 35.24
N GLY A 333 13.20 40.54 34.84
CA GLY A 333 13.23 40.94 33.44
C GLY A 333 14.42 40.33 32.69
N CYS A 334 15.61 40.35 33.29
CA CYS A 334 16.79 39.70 32.71
C CYS A 334 16.62 38.19 32.55
N ASP A 335 16.05 37.49 33.54
CA ASP A 335 15.85 36.04 33.50
C ASP A 335 14.79 35.63 32.47
N VAL A 336 13.70 36.41 32.34
CA VAL A 336 12.67 36.21 31.31
C VAL A 336 13.26 36.40 29.91
N MET A 337 14.04 37.46 29.70
CA MET A 337 14.71 37.72 28.43
C MET A 337 15.75 36.64 28.10
N ALA A 338 16.50 36.15 29.09
CA ALA A 338 17.45 35.05 28.89
C ALA A 338 16.75 33.74 28.50
N ARG A 339 15.62 33.41 29.15
CA ARG A 339 14.78 32.27 28.76
C ARG A 339 14.28 32.42 27.32
N GLU A 340 13.76 33.59 26.96
CA GLU A 340 13.21 33.84 25.62
C GLU A 340 14.29 33.72 24.55
N ARG A 341 15.48 34.28 24.79
CA ARG A 341 16.66 34.10 23.92
C ARG A 341 17.04 32.63 23.77
N SER A 342 17.19 31.90 24.87
CA SER A 342 17.54 30.47 24.83
C SER A 342 16.46 29.62 24.12
N SER A 343 15.19 29.98 24.29
CA SER A 343 14.07 29.31 23.63
C SER A 343 14.09 29.58 22.13
N PHE A 344 14.28 30.83 21.72
CA PHE A 344 14.42 31.23 20.31
C PHE A 344 15.60 30.52 19.65
N GLU A 345 16.76 30.47 20.29
CA GLU A 345 17.94 29.74 19.79
C GLU A 345 17.67 28.24 19.62
N THR A 346 16.99 27.62 20.60
CA THR A 346 16.64 26.19 20.54
C THR A 346 15.67 25.89 19.39
N TYR A 347 14.66 26.75 19.18
CA TYR A 347 13.75 26.64 18.05
C TYR A 347 14.48 26.86 16.71
N SER A 348 15.33 27.89 16.63
CA SER A 348 16.10 28.21 15.43
C SER A 348 17.01 27.04 15.04
N MET A 349 17.71 26.45 16.00
CA MET A 349 18.57 25.28 15.77
C MET A 349 17.78 24.05 15.30
N CYS A 350 16.58 23.83 15.85
CA CYS A 350 15.69 22.76 15.41
C CYS A 350 15.29 22.95 13.93
N TYR A 351 14.86 24.15 13.54
CA TYR A 351 14.51 24.43 12.15
C TYR A 351 15.71 24.30 11.20
N GLU A 352 16.89 24.76 11.61
CA GLU A 352 18.12 24.58 10.84
C GLU A 352 18.47 23.10 10.63
N HIS A 353 18.35 22.26 11.67
CA HIS A 353 18.60 20.82 11.53
C HIS A 353 17.59 20.14 10.58
N ILE A 354 16.30 20.46 10.69
CA ILE A 354 15.28 19.97 9.76
C ILE A 354 15.61 20.37 8.31
N LEU A 355 16.00 21.63 8.09
CA LEU A 355 16.38 22.14 6.78
C LEU A 355 17.64 21.47 6.24
N GLN A 356 18.65 21.26 7.07
CA GLN A 356 19.87 20.55 6.70
C GLN A 356 19.57 19.09 6.33
N HIS A 357 18.75 18.40 7.12
CA HIS A 357 18.32 17.03 6.83
C HIS A 357 17.52 16.96 5.52
N ALA A 358 16.61 17.89 5.27
CA ALA A 358 15.87 17.98 4.01
C ALA A 358 16.81 18.22 2.81
N ARG A 359 17.78 19.12 2.94
CA ARG A 359 18.81 19.38 1.91
C ARG A 359 19.66 18.16 1.64
N GLN A 360 20.11 17.45 2.67
CA GLN A 360 20.89 16.21 2.51
C GLN A 360 20.09 15.13 1.79
N ARG A 361 18.81 14.96 2.15
CA ARG A 361 17.93 13.98 1.52
C ARG A 361 17.63 14.33 0.06
N LEU A 362 17.45 15.62 -0.24
CA LEU A 362 17.33 16.12 -1.61
C LEU A 362 18.60 15.81 -2.41
N HIS A 363 19.77 16.11 -1.84
CA HIS A 363 21.05 15.86 -2.51
C HIS A 363 21.30 14.37 -2.77
N GLN A 364 20.93 13.50 -1.83
CA GLN A 364 20.98 12.04 -2.05
C GLN A 364 20.06 11.62 -3.20
N ARG A 365 18.85 12.19 -3.29
CA ARG A 365 17.91 11.90 -4.38
C ARG A 365 18.39 12.42 -5.73
N GLU A 366 18.98 13.61 -5.75
CA GLU A 366 19.63 14.16 -6.94
C GLU A 366 20.78 13.27 -7.40
N GLN A 367 21.62 12.77 -6.48
CA GLN A 367 22.68 11.83 -6.81
C GLN A 367 22.15 10.48 -7.33
N GLU A 368 21.07 9.95 -6.73
CA GLU A 368 20.38 8.75 -7.24
C GLU A 368 19.86 8.98 -8.67
N LEU A 369 19.25 10.14 -8.95
CA LEU A 369 18.81 10.52 -10.29
C LEU A 369 19.98 10.68 -11.26
N ASP A 370 21.06 11.32 -10.84
CA ASP A 370 22.29 11.50 -11.63
C ASP A 370 22.92 10.15 -11.99
N VAL A 371 22.90 9.18 -11.07
CA VAL A 371 23.38 7.82 -11.31
C VAL A 371 22.43 7.08 -12.26
N LEU A 372 21.12 7.22 -12.11
CA LEU A 372 20.15 6.66 -13.06
C LEU A 372 20.32 7.26 -14.47
N GLN A 373 20.54 8.57 -14.55
CA GLN A 373 20.76 9.31 -15.79
C GLN A 373 22.11 8.98 -16.45
N ARG A 374 23.17 8.74 -15.66
CA ARG A 374 24.47 8.26 -16.18
C ARG A 374 24.47 6.77 -16.51
N SER A 375 23.64 5.97 -15.84
CA SER A 375 23.49 4.53 -16.13
C SER A 375 22.72 4.25 -17.41
N GLN A 376 21.92 5.21 -17.87
CA GLN A 376 21.38 5.25 -19.22
C GLN A 376 22.36 6.01 -20.13
N VAL A 377 23.18 5.28 -20.89
CA VAL A 377 23.77 5.86 -22.10
C VAL A 377 22.60 6.32 -22.98
N PRO A 378 22.49 7.60 -23.38
CA PRO A 378 21.36 8.02 -24.19
C PRO A 378 21.44 7.32 -25.55
N PRO A 379 20.44 6.53 -25.96
CA PRO A 379 20.27 6.24 -27.37
C PRO A 379 19.87 7.57 -28.04
N GLU A 380 20.42 7.84 -29.22
CA GLU A 380 20.17 9.04 -30.05
C GLU A 380 18.66 9.30 -30.32
N ASP A 381 17.78 8.34 -29.98
CA ASP A 381 16.33 8.34 -30.18
C ASP A 381 15.51 9.22 -29.22
N HIS A 382 16.08 9.80 -28.15
CA HIS A 382 15.30 10.65 -27.23
C HIS A 382 14.85 11.96 -27.89
N ALA A 383 15.64 12.51 -28.81
CA ALA A 383 15.25 13.69 -29.58
C ALA A 383 14.09 13.38 -30.54
N GLY A 384 14.06 12.16 -31.11
CA GLY A 384 12.96 11.67 -31.94
C GLY A 384 11.67 11.49 -31.15
N GLN A 385 11.75 10.88 -29.96
CA GLN A 385 10.57 10.71 -29.09
C GLN A 385 10.02 12.03 -28.57
N VAL A 386 10.88 13.00 -28.23
CA VAL A 386 10.44 14.34 -27.85
C VAL A 386 9.83 15.08 -29.04
N ALA A 387 10.38 14.89 -30.26
CA ALA A 387 9.81 15.45 -31.48
C ALA A 387 8.44 14.84 -31.83
N GLU A 388 8.28 13.53 -31.71
CA GLU A 388 7.00 12.82 -31.89
C GLU A 388 5.95 13.29 -30.88
N LEU A 389 6.29 13.33 -29.58
CA LEU A 389 5.40 13.86 -28.54
C LEU A 389 5.05 15.33 -28.78
N SER A 390 6.01 16.14 -29.23
CA SER A 390 5.74 17.54 -29.57
C SER A 390 4.83 17.68 -30.80
N HIS A 391 4.96 16.79 -31.78
CA HIS A 391 4.12 16.76 -32.96
C HIS A 391 2.69 16.34 -32.60
N ASP A 392 2.53 15.31 -31.77
CA ASP A 392 1.23 14.85 -31.26
C ASP A 392 0.54 15.97 -30.47
N LEU A 393 1.25 16.65 -29.57
CA LEU A 393 0.73 17.82 -28.86
C LEU A 393 0.34 18.97 -29.79
N ILE A 394 1.11 19.24 -30.84
CA ILE A 394 0.78 20.26 -31.84
C ILE A 394 -0.47 19.85 -32.64
N MET A 395 -0.62 18.58 -32.97
CA MET A 395 -1.79 18.05 -33.66
C MET A 395 -3.05 18.12 -32.78
N GLU A 396 -2.95 17.75 -31.51
CA GLU A 396 -4.02 17.92 -30.53
C GLU A 396 -4.39 19.40 -30.35
N LEU A 397 -3.40 20.26 -30.18
CA LEU A 397 -3.61 21.70 -30.04
C LEU A 397 -4.26 22.29 -31.30
N THR A 398 -3.88 21.81 -32.49
CA THR A 398 -4.50 22.21 -33.76
C THR A 398 -5.93 21.69 -33.87
N GLY A 399 -6.21 20.46 -33.45
CA GLY A 399 -7.54 19.89 -33.38
C GLY A 399 -8.45 20.64 -32.41
N LEU A 400 -7.95 20.96 -31.21
CA LEU A 400 -8.66 21.76 -30.21
C LEU A 400 -8.91 23.19 -30.70
N ARG A 401 -7.97 23.79 -31.42
CA ARG A 401 -8.17 25.11 -32.07
C ARG A 401 -9.28 25.04 -33.13
N ALA A 402 -9.33 23.98 -33.93
CA ALA A 402 -10.40 23.80 -34.92
C ALA A 402 -11.77 23.60 -34.25
N GLN A 403 -11.83 22.78 -33.19
CA GLN A 403 -13.05 22.61 -32.41
C GLN A 403 -13.50 23.93 -31.74
N LEU A 404 -12.56 24.73 -31.24
CA LEU A 404 -12.86 26.06 -30.71
C LEU A 404 -13.48 26.96 -31.78
N THR A 405 -12.91 26.99 -32.99
CA THR A 405 -13.46 27.80 -34.09
C THR A 405 -14.84 27.35 -34.54
N ASP A 406 -15.10 26.03 -34.57
CA ASP A 406 -16.42 25.49 -34.90
C ASP A 406 -17.45 25.90 -33.83
N LEU A 407 -17.09 25.81 -32.55
CA LEU A 407 -17.95 26.25 -31.44
C LEU A 407 -18.19 27.77 -31.45
N GLU A 408 -17.19 28.56 -31.81
CA GLU A 408 -17.34 30.02 -31.99
C GLU A 408 -18.31 30.34 -33.13
N GLU A 409 -18.26 29.61 -34.25
CA GLU A 409 -19.20 29.75 -35.36
C GLU A 409 -20.63 29.37 -34.94
N GLU A 410 -20.79 28.23 -34.26
CA GLU A 410 -22.08 27.79 -33.71
C GLU A 410 -22.67 28.84 -32.76
N ASN A 411 -21.86 29.40 -31.86
CA ASN A 411 -22.29 30.46 -30.94
C ASN A 411 -22.73 31.72 -31.69
N MET A 412 -21.99 32.13 -32.74
CA MET A 412 -22.39 33.24 -33.60
C MET A 412 -23.69 32.96 -34.35
N ASN A 413 -23.92 31.72 -34.77
CA ASN A 413 -25.17 31.32 -35.43
C ASN A 413 -26.35 31.31 -34.45
N LEU A 414 -26.16 30.79 -33.23
CA LEU A 414 -27.17 30.85 -32.16
C LEU A 414 -27.53 32.30 -31.80
N LYS A 415 -26.53 33.18 -31.64
CA LYS A 415 -26.77 34.61 -31.40
C LYS A 415 -27.57 35.26 -32.53
N LYS A 416 -27.28 34.92 -33.79
CA LYS A 416 -28.08 35.40 -34.94
C LYS A 416 -29.51 34.87 -34.87
N GLN A 417 -29.69 33.60 -34.50
CA GLN A 417 -31.01 32.99 -34.38
C GLN A 417 -31.85 33.63 -33.27
N THR A 418 -31.29 33.80 -32.06
CA THR A 418 -31.99 34.48 -30.96
C THR A 418 -32.36 35.92 -31.31
N ARG A 419 -31.49 36.66 -32.01
CA ARG A 419 -31.82 38.02 -32.48
C ARG A 419 -32.99 38.02 -33.47
N LYS A 420 -33.06 37.03 -34.37
CA LYS A 420 -34.19 36.88 -35.30
C LYS A 420 -35.47 36.53 -34.56
N GLU A 421 -35.43 35.57 -33.64
CA GLU A 421 -36.59 35.16 -32.83
C GLU A 421 -37.15 36.35 -32.04
N VAL A 422 -36.29 37.12 -31.36
CA VAL A 422 -36.71 38.34 -30.64
C VAL A 422 -37.29 39.39 -31.59
N GLN A 423 -36.72 39.54 -32.79
CA GLN A 423 -37.27 40.46 -33.79
C GLN A 423 -38.66 40.01 -34.27
N GLU A 424 -38.84 38.72 -34.58
CA GLU A 424 -40.11 38.14 -34.99
C GLU A 424 -41.18 38.26 -33.89
N GLU A 425 -40.81 37.99 -32.63
CA GLU A 425 -41.69 38.18 -31.47
C GLU A 425 -42.09 39.65 -31.29
N TYR A 426 -41.15 40.58 -31.45
CA TYR A 426 -41.42 42.00 -31.38
C TYR A 426 -42.33 42.47 -32.52
N GLU A 427 -42.08 42.02 -33.76
CA GLU A 427 -42.92 42.33 -34.92
C GLU A 427 -44.35 41.79 -34.72
N ALA A 428 -44.50 40.57 -34.20
CA ALA A 428 -45.80 39.98 -33.88
C ALA A 428 -46.53 40.77 -32.79
N LEU A 429 -45.84 41.21 -31.74
CA LEU A 429 -46.39 42.05 -30.69
C LEU A 429 -46.87 43.40 -31.25
N VAL A 430 -46.06 44.06 -32.07
CA VAL A 430 -46.41 45.32 -32.71
C VAL A 430 -47.64 45.15 -33.61
N GLN A 431 -47.70 44.08 -34.41
CA GLN A 431 -48.88 43.76 -35.22
C GLN A 431 -50.12 43.55 -34.35
N ALA A 432 -50.01 42.81 -33.24
CA ALA A 432 -51.12 42.60 -32.31
C ALA A 432 -51.59 43.91 -31.65
N LEU A 433 -50.67 44.80 -31.28
CA LEU A 433 -50.99 46.14 -30.77
C LEU A 433 -51.73 46.97 -31.82
N PHE A 434 -51.31 46.92 -33.09
CA PHE A 434 -52.03 47.60 -34.16
C PHE A 434 -53.45 47.03 -34.36
N VAL A 435 -53.60 45.71 -34.41
CA VAL A 435 -54.91 45.06 -34.54
C VAL A 435 -55.84 45.42 -33.38
N THR A 436 -55.34 45.40 -32.15
CA THR A 436 -56.13 45.79 -30.97
C THR A 436 -56.50 47.27 -30.98
N SER A 437 -55.60 48.16 -31.41
CA SER A 437 -55.90 49.59 -31.56
C SER A 437 -56.97 49.85 -32.62
N LEU A 438 -56.95 49.13 -33.74
CA LEU A 438 -57.97 49.21 -34.78
C LEU A 438 -59.32 48.71 -34.27
N ASN A 439 -59.35 47.60 -33.53
CA ASN A 439 -60.57 47.09 -32.91
C ASN A 439 -61.16 48.08 -31.88
N ILE A 440 -60.33 48.73 -31.07
CA ILE A 440 -60.80 49.76 -30.13
C ILE A 440 -61.40 50.95 -30.90
N LYS A 441 -60.77 51.36 -32.01
CA LYS A 441 -61.29 52.43 -32.87
C LYS A 441 -62.63 52.02 -33.48
N GLU A 442 -62.76 50.81 -34.02
CA GLU A 442 -64.01 50.28 -34.57
C GLU A 442 -65.13 50.30 -33.53
N LYS A 443 -64.85 49.86 -32.29
CA LYS A 443 -65.80 49.93 -31.17
C LYS A 443 -66.20 51.37 -30.81
N LEU A 444 -65.27 52.31 -30.90
CA LEU A 444 -65.57 53.73 -30.67
C LEU A 444 -66.49 54.28 -31.77
N ASP A 445 -66.20 53.96 -33.03
CA ASP A 445 -66.99 54.39 -34.19
C ASP A 445 -68.40 53.77 -34.13
N GLU A 446 -68.54 52.49 -33.77
CA GLU A 446 -69.83 51.84 -33.47
C GLU A 446 -70.60 52.60 -32.39
N ASN A 447 -69.96 52.97 -31.28
CA ASN A 447 -70.60 53.73 -30.20
C ASN A 447 -71.01 55.15 -30.64
N GLN A 448 -70.23 55.79 -31.51
CA GLN A 448 -70.62 57.08 -32.09
C GLN A 448 -71.85 56.93 -32.99
N LEU A 449 -71.93 55.87 -33.80
CA LEU A 449 -73.08 55.59 -34.63
C LEU A 449 -74.34 55.30 -33.80
N THR A 450 -74.24 54.48 -32.75
CA THR A 450 -75.38 54.21 -31.86
C THR A 450 -75.85 55.46 -31.14
N LEU A 451 -74.93 56.32 -30.68
CA LEU A 451 -75.29 57.60 -30.07
C LEU A 451 -75.98 58.54 -31.07
N MET A 452 -75.46 58.66 -32.29
CA MET A 452 -76.11 59.45 -33.34
C MET A 452 -77.51 58.93 -33.66
N GLN A 453 -77.69 57.61 -33.66
CA GLN A 453 -79.00 57.00 -33.87
C GLN A 453 -79.97 57.33 -32.72
N HIS A 454 -79.57 57.19 -31.46
CA HIS A 454 -80.38 57.59 -30.31
C HIS A 454 -80.75 59.08 -30.35
N VAL A 455 -79.82 59.96 -30.73
CA VAL A 455 -80.11 61.40 -30.89
C VAL A 455 -81.15 61.63 -32.00
N ARG A 456 -81.05 60.91 -33.12
CA ARG A 456 -82.04 61.00 -34.21
C ARG A 456 -83.42 60.49 -33.77
N GLU A 457 -83.47 59.39 -33.03
CA GLU A 457 -84.69 58.83 -32.47
C GLU A 457 -85.33 59.82 -31.48
N LEU A 458 -84.55 60.39 -30.55
CA LEU A 458 -85.01 61.42 -29.62
C LEU A 458 -85.54 62.68 -30.35
N ILE A 459 -84.86 63.14 -31.39
CA ILE A 459 -85.36 64.24 -32.23
C ILE A 459 -86.69 63.84 -32.90
N GLY A 460 -86.80 62.59 -33.37
CA GLY A 460 -88.02 62.02 -33.90
C GLY A 460 -89.16 62.04 -32.88
N GLU A 461 -88.91 61.59 -31.64
CA GLU A 461 -89.84 61.61 -30.52
C GLU A 461 -90.27 63.03 -30.14
N VAL A 462 -89.33 63.97 -30.04
CA VAL A 462 -89.65 65.38 -29.75
C VAL A 462 -90.49 65.99 -30.88
N ARG A 463 -90.21 65.63 -32.14
CA ARG A 463 -91.03 66.07 -33.29
C ARG A 463 -92.42 65.46 -33.26
N THR A 464 -92.56 64.16 -33.01
CA THR A 464 -93.89 63.51 -32.92
C THR A 464 -94.67 64.03 -31.73
N GLU A 465 -94.03 64.27 -30.59
CA GLU A 465 -94.66 64.90 -29.42
C GLU A 465 -95.08 66.35 -29.72
N GLY A 466 -94.24 67.11 -30.42
CA GLY A 466 -94.56 68.45 -30.90
C GLY A 466 -95.77 68.47 -31.85
N ILE A 467 -95.81 67.53 -32.80
CA ILE A 467 -96.95 67.35 -33.72
C ILE A 467 -98.20 66.97 -32.92
N ALA A 468 -98.12 66.02 -31.98
CA ALA A 468 -99.26 65.62 -31.16
C ALA A 468 -99.76 66.77 -30.26
N ARG A 469 -98.86 67.62 -29.73
CA ARG A 469 -99.23 68.84 -28.99
C ARG A 469 -99.89 69.87 -29.92
N MET A 470 -99.39 70.02 -31.14
CA MET A 470 -99.95 70.91 -32.16
C MET A 470 -101.30 70.40 -32.68
N GLU A 471 -101.50 69.09 -32.83
CA GLU A 471 -102.79 68.47 -33.14
C GLU A 471 -103.78 68.65 -31.99
N LYS A 472 -103.37 68.44 -30.74
CA LYS A 472 -104.20 68.77 -29.56
C LYS A 472 -104.56 70.27 -29.52
N LEU A 473 -103.67 71.17 -29.95
CA LEU A 473 -103.99 72.59 -30.12
C LEU A 473 -104.94 72.84 -31.29
N LYS A 474 -104.76 72.14 -32.41
CA LYS A 474 -105.61 72.20 -33.60
C LYS A 474 -107.00 71.63 -33.35
N GLU A 475 -107.15 70.61 -32.52
CA GLU A 475 -108.45 70.13 -32.03
C GLU A 475 -109.10 71.15 -31.10
N LYS A 476 -108.33 71.77 -30.20
CA LYS A 476 -108.81 72.85 -29.33
C LYS A 476 -109.24 74.11 -30.10
N TRP A 477 -108.65 74.37 -31.27
CA TRP A 477 -108.93 75.56 -32.10
C TRP A 477 -109.80 75.26 -33.33
N GLY A 478 -109.94 73.99 -33.74
CA GLY A 478 -110.67 73.52 -34.91
C GLY A 478 -112.17 73.35 -34.70
N SER A 479 -112.69 73.71 -33.53
CA SER A 479 -114.12 73.68 -33.18
C SER A 479 -114.90 74.96 -33.56
N ALA A 480 -114.45 75.73 -34.56
CA ALA A 480 -115.17 76.89 -35.08
C ALA A 480 -115.17 76.92 -36.63
N ARG A 481 -116.08 76.14 -37.23
CA ARG A 481 -116.95 76.36 -38.43
C ARG A 481 -116.55 77.39 -39.54
N PRO A 482 -117.19 77.37 -40.73
CA PRO A 482 -117.68 76.28 -41.60
C PRO A 482 -117.33 76.44 -43.10
N ASP A 483 -117.35 75.30 -43.80
CA ASP A 483 -118.03 74.99 -45.07
C ASP A 483 -118.52 76.13 -46.02
N ARG A 484 -117.99 76.12 -47.26
CA ARG A 484 -118.70 76.52 -48.50
C ARG A 484 -118.00 75.94 -49.74
N GLY A 485 -118.45 74.75 -50.14
CA GLY A 485 -118.99 74.39 -51.47
C GLY A 485 -118.22 74.57 -52.80
N PRO A 486 -118.56 73.75 -53.83
CA PRO A 486 -117.70 73.30 -54.93
C PRO A 486 -118.16 73.74 -56.34
N LYS A 487 -117.31 73.52 -57.37
CA LYS A 487 -117.62 73.27 -58.82
C LYS A 487 -116.29 73.14 -59.62
N GLU A 488 -115.99 72.00 -60.25
CA GLU A 488 -116.22 71.63 -61.69
C GLU A 488 -115.23 72.36 -62.66
N ASN A 489 -114.48 71.81 -63.64
CA ASN A 489 -114.48 70.61 -64.51
C ASN A 489 -113.06 70.51 -65.24
N PRO A 490 -112.80 69.78 -66.36
CA PRO A 490 -112.05 68.50 -66.42
C PRO A 490 -110.97 68.39 -67.56
N ALA A 491 -110.25 67.26 -67.69
CA ALA A 491 -109.77 66.72 -68.97
C ALA A 491 -109.23 65.27 -68.83
N GLU A 492 -110.01 64.34 -69.39
CA GLU A 492 -109.65 63.10 -70.09
C GLU A 492 -108.94 61.92 -69.38
N GLY A 493 -109.58 60.75 -69.54
CA GLY A 493 -109.05 59.42 -69.24
C GLY A 493 -109.50 58.39 -70.29
N GLN A 494 -109.14 57.13 -70.03
CA GLN A 494 -109.46 55.85 -70.74
C GLN A 494 -108.48 55.51 -71.88
N VAL A 495 -107.69 54.42 -71.85
CA VAL A 495 -107.88 52.97 -71.53
C VAL A 495 -108.75 52.22 -72.54
N LEU A 496 -108.10 51.35 -73.34
CA LEU A 496 -108.47 50.00 -73.84
C LEU A 496 -107.50 49.67 -75.01
N GLU A 497 -106.42 48.89 -74.83
CA GLU A 497 -106.34 47.42 -74.70
C GLU A 497 -106.68 46.66 -76.02
N GLY A 498 -105.74 45.85 -76.55
CA GLY A 498 -106.01 45.06 -77.77
C GLY A 498 -104.84 44.35 -78.48
N VAL A 499 -104.15 43.43 -77.78
CA VAL A 499 -103.73 42.10 -78.30
C VAL A 499 -102.87 42.02 -79.57
N PHE A 500 -101.57 41.74 -79.39
CA PHE A 500 -100.91 40.59 -80.04
C PHE A 500 -99.78 40.07 -79.14
N SER A 501 -99.83 38.76 -78.88
CA SER A 501 -98.73 37.89 -78.43
C SER A 501 -98.41 37.79 -76.93
N ALA A 502 -99.42 37.38 -76.16
CA ALA A 502 -99.22 36.54 -74.98
C ALA A 502 -98.86 35.11 -75.44
N SER A 503 -97.56 34.83 -75.51
CA SER A 503 -96.90 33.51 -75.63
C SER A 503 -95.42 33.88 -75.71
N GLU A 504 -94.66 33.99 -74.63
CA GLU A 504 -93.98 32.86 -73.99
C GLU A 504 -93.41 33.29 -72.60
N PRO A 505 -94.15 33.16 -71.49
CA PRO A 505 -93.53 33.28 -70.16
C PRO A 505 -92.74 32.02 -69.75
N GLY A 506 -93.09 30.84 -70.30
CA GLY A 506 -92.47 29.57 -69.93
C GLY A 506 -91.02 29.40 -70.36
N TRP A 507 -90.64 29.87 -71.56
CA TRP A 507 -89.25 29.77 -72.02
C TRP A 507 -88.33 30.76 -71.30
N GLN A 508 -88.85 31.91 -70.87
CA GLN A 508 -88.07 32.94 -70.17
C GLN A 508 -87.80 32.55 -68.71
N GLU A 509 -88.77 31.93 -68.04
CA GLU A 509 -88.60 31.31 -66.72
C GLU A 509 -87.69 30.06 -66.81
N GLN A 510 -87.82 29.23 -67.85
CA GLN A 510 -86.90 28.11 -68.09
C GLN A 510 -85.47 28.57 -68.40
N LEU A 511 -85.29 29.66 -69.15
CA LEU A 511 -83.98 30.27 -69.39
C LEU A 511 -83.36 30.80 -68.10
N GLN A 512 -84.13 31.50 -67.26
CA GLN A 512 -83.65 31.98 -65.97
C GLN A 512 -83.31 30.83 -65.00
N ALA A 513 -84.11 29.76 -64.98
CA ALA A 513 -83.82 28.55 -64.19
C ALA A 513 -82.52 27.87 -64.68
N LEU A 514 -82.36 27.72 -65.99
CA LEU A 514 -81.13 27.17 -66.59
C LEU A 514 -79.91 28.07 -66.35
N GLU A 515 -80.05 29.39 -66.38
CA GLU A 515 -78.97 30.34 -66.06
C GLU A 515 -78.58 30.26 -64.58
N GLN A 516 -79.56 30.14 -63.67
CA GLN A 516 -79.30 29.94 -62.25
C GLN A 516 -78.63 28.59 -61.99
N GLU A 517 -79.10 27.51 -62.60
CA GLU A 517 -78.47 26.19 -62.52
C GLU A 517 -77.04 26.23 -63.08
N ASN A 518 -76.81 26.91 -64.20
CA ASN A 518 -75.48 27.06 -64.79
C ASN A 518 -74.55 27.86 -63.87
N SER A 519 -75.05 28.93 -63.24
CA SER A 519 -74.28 29.69 -62.24
C SER A 519 -73.92 28.87 -60.99
N GLN A 520 -74.83 27.99 -60.56
CA GLN A 520 -74.59 27.06 -59.45
C GLN A 520 -73.57 25.98 -59.83
N LEU A 521 -73.65 25.44 -61.05
CA LEU A 521 -72.68 24.49 -61.59
C LEU A 521 -71.30 25.12 -61.73
N ASP A 522 -71.20 26.35 -62.23
CA ASP A 522 -69.94 27.09 -62.30
C ASP A 522 -69.33 27.32 -60.91
N ALA A 523 -70.16 27.67 -59.92
CA ALA A 523 -69.71 27.80 -58.53
C ALA A 523 -69.20 26.46 -57.96
N LEU A 524 -69.87 25.34 -58.26
CA LEU A 524 -69.42 24.01 -57.88
C LEU A 524 -68.13 23.60 -58.59
N LEU A 525 -67.98 23.89 -59.89
CA LEU A 525 -66.76 23.63 -60.65
C LEU A 525 -65.58 24.45 -60.10
N CYS A 526 -65.80 25.72 -59.74
CA CYS A 526 -64.80 26.54 -59.07
C CYS A 526 -64.39 25.95 -57.71
N LYS A 527 -65.34 25.44 -56.93
CA LYS A 527 -65.06 24.74 -55.66
C LYS A 527 -64.24 23.47 -55.90
N VAL A 528 -64.62 22.62 -56.85
CA VAL A 528 -63.88 21.39 -57.19
C VAL A 528 -62.45 21.71 -57.64
N ARG A 529 -62.27 22.68 -58.54
CA ARG A 529 -60.94 23.14 -58.98
C ARG A 529 -60.09 23.68 -57.82
N SER A 530 -60.69 24.41 -56.89
CA SER A 530 -59.98 24.89 -55.71
C SER A 530 -59.57 23.72 -54.79
N LEU A 531 -60.47 22.76 -54.55
CA LEU A 531 -60.20 21.57 -53.75
C LEU A 531 -59.10 20.69 -54.36
N GLU A 532 -59.08 20.53 -55.69
CA GLU A 532 -58.01 19.82 -56.40
C GLU A 532 -56.66 20.51 -56.24
N ARG A 533 -56.61 21.85 -56.37
CA ARG A 533 -55.39 22.63 -56.12
C ARG A 533 -54.93 22.49 -54.67
N TRP A 534 -55.85 22.53 -53.71
CA TRP A 534 -55.56 22.30 -52.29
C TRP A 534 -55.01 20.89 -52.05
N ARG A 535 -55.64 19.84 -52.59
CA ARG A 535 -55.17 18.45 -52.50
C ARG A 535 -53.75 18.31 -53.07
N LEU A 536 -53.50 18.88 -54.25
CA LEU A 536 -52.17 18.89 -54.87
C LEU A 536 -51.14 19.66 -54.04
N ALA A 537 -51.51 20.81 -53.47
CA ALA A 537 -50.63 21.61 -52.62
C ALA A 537 -50.27 20.86 -51.32
N VAL A 538 -51.25 20.20 -50.67
CA VAL A 538 -51.04 19.39 -49.47
C VAL A 538 -50.15 18.20 -49.76
N LEU A 539 -50.38 17.47 -50.85
CA LEU A 539 -49.52 16.35 -51.25
C LEU A 539 -48.08 16.82 -51.54
N ARG A 540 -47.92 17.93 -52.28
CA ARG A 540 -46.60 18.52 -52.54
C ARG A 540 -45.89 18.95 -51.26
N ALA A 541 -46.60 19.58 -50.32
CA ALA A 541 -46.04 19.97 -49.03
C ALA A 541 -45.62 18.74 -48.21
N ARG A 542 -46.43 17.68 -48.20
CA ARG A 542 -46.10 16.42 -47.53
C ARG A 542 -44.86 15.75 -48.11
N PHE A 543 -44.77 15.64 -49.44
CA PHE A 543 -43.59 15.05 -50.10
C PHE A 543 -42.34 15.90 -49.90
N ARG A 544 -42.45 17.24 -49.98
CA ARG A 544 -41.33 18.14 -49.66
C ARG A 544 -40.86 17.99 -48.21
N GLY A 545 -41.80 17.87 -47.28
CA GLY A 545 -41.50 17.61 -45.87
C GLY A 545 -40.80 16.26 -45.67
N GLN A 546 -41.26 15.21 -46.34
CA GLN A 546 -40.62 13.89 -46.29
C GLN A 546 -39.21 13.89 -46.91
N LEU A 547 -39.03 14.53 -48.06
CA LEU A 547 -37.72 14.69 -48.69
C LEU A 547 -36.75 15.46 -47.79
N SER A 548 -37.18 16.58 -47.21
CA SER A 548 -36.33 17.36 -46.29
C SER A 548 -35.95 16.57 -45.03
N ARG A 549 -36.86 15.74 -44.49
CA ARG A 549 -36.56 14.85 -43.36
C ARG A 549 -35.54 13.77 -43.74
N ALA A 550 -35.77 13.08 -44.85
CA ALA A 550 -34.87 12.03 -45.35
C ALA A 550 -33.47 12.59 -45.69
N GLU A 551 -33.39 13.79 -46.25
CA GLU A 551 -32.11 14.48 -46.50
C GLU A 551 -31.38 14.80 -45.20
N LYS A 552 -32.10 15.33 -44.19
CA LYS A 552 -31.52 15.58 -42.86
C LYS A 552 -31.02 14.29 -42.20
N GLU A 553 -31.80 13.22 -42.24
CA GLU A 553 -31.43 11.90 -41.72
C GLU A 553 -30.21 11.33 -42.47
N SER A 554 -30.15 11.46 -43.80
CA SER A 554 -28.99 11.03 -44.59
C SER A 554 -27.73 11.82 -44.23
N ILE A 555 -27.83 13.14 -44.09
CA ILE A 555 -26.71 13.99 -43.68
C ILE A 555 -26.25 13.63 -42.27
N GLN A 556 -27.19 13.43 -41.34
CA GLN A 556 -26.89 13.02 -39.97
C GLN A 556 -26.21 11.64 -39.92
N SER A 557 -26.75 10.65 -40.62
CA SER A 557 -26.16 9.30 -40.72
C SER A 557 -24.76 9.33 -41.33
N LYS A 558 -24.52 10.15 -42.36
CA LYS A 558 -23.17 10.35 -42.93
C LYS A 558 -22.20 10.95 -41.91
N LYS A 559 -22.64 11.94 -41.13
CA LYS A 559 -21.83 12.53 -40.05
C LYS A 559 -21.49 11.50 -38.99
N GLU A 560 -22.47 10.70 -38.56
CA GLU A 560 -22.26 9.63 -37.58
C GLU A 560 -21.29 8.57 -38.10
N CYS A 561 -21.40 8.16 -39.37
CA CYS A 561 -20.47 7.23 -40.00
C CYS A 561 -19.03 7.79 -40.02
N SER A 562 -18.85 9.05 -40.39
CA SER A 562 -17.53 9.69 -40.36
C SER A 562 -16.97 9.79 -38.94
N ARG A 563 -17.81 10.10 -37.94
CA ARG A 563 -17.41 10.12 -36.53
C ARG A 563 -16.92 8.75 -36.08
N ILE A 564 -17.68 7.69 -36.37
CA ILE A 564 -17.30 6.31 -36.01
C ILE A 564 -15.98 5.91 -36.70
N LYS A 565 -15.80 6.25 -37.98
CA LYS A 565 -14.54 5.98 -38.71
C LYS A 565 -13.35 6.69 -38.06
N LEU A 566 -13.50 7.96 -37.71
CA LEU A 566 -12.44 8.72 -37.04
C LEU A 566 -12.07 8.09 -35.69
N MET A 567 -13.05 7.71 -34.88
CA MET A 567 -12.81 7.05 -33.59
C MET A 567 -12.09 5.71 -33.79
N ALA A 568 -12.51 4.90 -34.77
CA ALA A 568 -11.86 3.63 -35.07
C ALA A 568 -10.41 3.80 -35.56
N GLU A 569 -10.12 4.84 -36.34
CA GLU A 569 -8.76 5.17 -36.78
C GLU A 569 -7.88 5.62 -35.62
N GLN A 570 -8.42 6.44 -34.70
CA GLN A 570 -7.73 6.85 -33.48
C GLN A 570 -7.43 5.64 -32.59
N GLU A 571 -8.40 4.76 -32.34
CA GLU A 571 -8.21 3.51 -31.58
C GLU A 571 -7.15 2.62 -32.24
N ALA A 572 -7.21 2.44 -33.56
CA ALA A 572 -6.20 1.66 -34.29
C ALA A 572 -4.79 2.25 -34.17
N SER A 573 -4.66 3.59 -34.15
CA SER A 573 -3.38 4.27 -33.94
C SER A 573 -2.83 4.05 -32.52
N LEU A 574 -3.69 4.15 -31.50
CA LEU A 574 -3.34 3.88 -30.10
C LEU A 574 -2.90 2.43 -29.92
N PHE A 575 -3.63 1.47 -30.50
CA PHE A 575 -3.24 0.06 -30.44
C PHE A 575 -1.90 -0.21 -31.13
N ARG A 576 -1.59 0.47 -32.24
CA ARG A 576 -0.27 0.35 -32.90
C ARG A 576 0.85 0.90 -32.00
N GLN A 577 0.64 2.04 -31.35
CA GLN A 577 1.61 2.62 -30.41
C GLN A 577 1.82 1.70 -29.19
N GLN A 578 0.74 1.19 -28.60
CA GLN A 578 0.80 0.23 -27.48
C GLN A 578 1.54 -1.05 -27.88
N LEU A 579 1.27 -1.60 -29.07
CA LEU A 579 1.95 -2.78 -29.59
C LEU A 579 3.47 -2.55 -29.75
N LEU A 580 3.87 -1.37 -30.24
CA LEU A 580 5.27 -0.99 -30.37
C LEU A 580 5.95 -0.88 -28.99
N ALA A 581 5.31 -0.21 -28.04
CA ALA A 581 5.81 -0.08 -26.68
C ALA A 581 5.97 -1.45 -25.99
N LEU A 582 4.99 -2.35 -26.13
CA LEU A 582 5.06 -3.71 -25.61
C LEU A 582 6.19 -4.52 -26.25
N ARG A 583 6.38 -4.40 -27.58
CA ARG A 583 7.49 -5.06 -28.28
C ARG A 583 8.86 -4.56 -27.79
N GLN A 584 9.00 -3.26 -27.56
CA GLN A 584 10.22 -2.68 -27.02
C GLN A 584 10.49 -3.14 -25.57
N ALA A 585 9.46 -3.13 -24.72
CA ALA A 585 9.56 -3.62 -23.34
C ALA A 585 9.97 -5.10 -23.29
N LEU A 586 9.38 -5.92 -24.15
CA LEU A 586 9.72 -7.34 -24.28
C LEU A 586 11.15 -7.54 -24.80
N ALA A 587 11.62 -6.73 -25.74
CA ALA A 587 13.01 -6.77 -26.21
C ALA A 587 14.00 -6.43 -25.08
N ARG A 588 13.68 -5.42 -24.26
CA ARG A 588 14.48 -5.04 -23.07
C ARG A 588 14.50 -6.18 -22.03
N ALA A 589 13.34 -6.74 -21.69
CA ALA A 589 13.24 -7.85 -20.75
C ALA A 589 14.02 -9.08 -21.22
N ARG A 590 14.00 -9.40 -22.52
CA ARG A 590 14.82 -10.47 -23.11
C ARG A 590 16.31 -10.20 -22.95
N ALA A 591 16.76 -8.99 -23.23
CA ALA A 591 18.16 -8.61 -23.06
C ALA A 591 18.62 -8.68 -21.59
N ASP A 592 17.77 -8.28 -20.65
CA ASP A 592 18.06 -8.35 -19.22
C ASP A 592 18.13 -9.79 -18.72
N ASN A 593 17.21 -10.65 -19.18
CA ASN A 593 17.23 -12.07 -18.85
C ASN A 593 18.52 -12.75 -19.36
N GLU A 594 18.96 -12.44 -20.59
CA GLU A 594 20.26 -12.90 -21.09
C GLU A 594 21.44 -12.41 -20.23
N ARG A 595 21.40 -11.15 -19.76
CA ARG A 595 22.44 -10.59 -18.89
C ARG A 595 22.48 -11.33 -17.55
N LEU A 596 21.33 -11.56 -16.93
CA LEU A 596 21.23 -12.30 -15.66
C LEU A 596 21.70 -13.75 -15.82
N TRP A 597 21.32 -14.43 -16.90
CA TRP A 597 21.84 -15.78 -17.20
C TRP A 597 23.36 -15.81 -17.32
N ARG A 598 23.95 -14.82 -18.02
CA ARG A 598 25.42 -14.70 -18.11
C ARG A 598 26.05 -14.46 -16.73
N GLN A 599 25.42 -13.65 -15.86
CA GLN A 599 25.92 -13.41 -14.50
C GLN A 599 25.82 -14.65 -13.62
N LEU A 600 24.70 -15.37 -13.66
CA LEU A 600 24.49 -16.61 -12.91
C LEU A 600 25.52 -17.67 -13.33
N ASN A 601 25.76 -17.83 -14.64
CA ASN A 601 26.77 -18.75 -15.15
C ASN A 601 28.18 -18.38 -14.67
N LYS A 602 28.52 -17.09 -14.65
CA LYS A 602 29.80 -16.61 -14.10
C LYS A 602 29.93 -16.92 -12.61
N GLN A 603 28.88 -16.68 -11.82
CA GLN A 603 28.89 -17.01 -10.39
C GLN A 603 29.02 -18.52 -10.15
N ALA A 604 28.31 -19.35 -10.92
CA ALA A 604 28.41 -20.79 -10.83
C ALA A 604 29.83 -21.30 -11.17
N GLN A 605 30.50 -20.69 -12.16
CA GLN A 605 31.89 -20.99 -12.47
C GLN A 605 32.84 -20.60 -11.31
N LEU A 606 32.70 -19.40 -10.77
CA LEU A 606 33.51 -18.93 -9.64
C LEU A 606 33.33 -19.81 -8.39
N LEU A 607 32.10 -20.27 -8.12
CA LEU A 607 31.83 -21.20 -7.02
C LEU A 607 32.57 -22.53 -7.22
N LYS A 608 32.45 -23.15 -8.40
CA LYS A 608 33.20 -24.38 -8.74
C LYS A 608 34.71 -24.19 -8.58
N GLU A 609 35.26 -23.08 -9.07
CA GLU A 609 36.68 -22.76 -8.89
C GLU A 609 37.06 -22.58 -7.42
N SER A 610 36.20 -22.00 -6.59
CA SER A 610 36.43 -21.84 -5.16
C SER A 610 36.39 -23.18 -4.40
N GLU A 611 35.45 -24.06 -4.75
CA GLU A 611 35.33 -25.42 -4.20
C GLU A 611 36.55 -26.26 -4.56
N HIS A 612 37.01 -26.19 -5.82
CA HIS A 612 38.24 -26.85 -6.26
C HIS A 612 39.46 -26.33 -5.51
N ARG A 613 39.60 -25.01 -5.34
CA ARG A 613 40.69 -24.41 -4.53
C ARG A 613 40.65 -24.86 -3.08
N ALA A 614 39.48 -24.81 -2.44
CA ALA A 614 39.31 -25.26 -1.05
C ALA A 614 39.67 -26.75 -0.89
N SER A 615 39.29 -27.59 -1.84
CA SER A 615 39.64 -29.02 -1.85
C SER A 615 41.15 -29.24 -1.96
N GLN A 616 41.83 -28.49 -2.84
CA GLN A 616 43.29 -28.54 -2.98
C GLN A 616 44.00 -28.07 -1.71
N GLU A 617 43.53 -26.99 -1.09
CA GLU A 617 44.08 -26.50 0.17
C GLU A 617 43.89 -27.50 1.31
N ALA A 618 42.73 -28.16 1.40
CA ALA A 618 42.47 -29.18 2.39
C ALA A 618 43.41 -30.37 2.24
N LEU A 619 43.64 -30.83 1.00
CA LEU A 619 44.61 -31.90 0.71
C LEU A 619 46.04 -31.49 1.08
N ALA A 620 46.45 -30.26 0.74
CA ALA A 620 47.78 -29.75 1.10
C ALA A 620 47.97 -29.65 2.63
N ARG A 621 46.95 -29.21 3.37
CA ARG A 621 46.97 -29.18 4.84
C ARG A 621 47.06 -30.59 5.43
N GLN A 622 46.29 -31.54 4.91
CA GLN A 622 46.35 -32.93 5.37
C GLN A 622 47.73 -33.56 5.15
N GLN A 623 48.38 -33.28 4.00
CA GLN A 623 49.75 -33.72 3.74
C GLN A 623 50.76 -33.08 4.69
N LEU A 624 50.61 -31.79 4.98
CA LEU A 624 51.48 -31.10 5.95
C LEU A 624 51.33 -31.70 7.35
N ASP A 625 50.10 -32.00 7.77
CA ASP A 625 49.84 -32.54 9.10
C ASP A 625 50.37 -33.97 9.23
N SER A 626 50.28 -34.81 8.19
CA SER A 626 50.91 -36.15 8.20
C SER A 626 52.43 -36.09 8.24
N MET A 627 53.06 -35.10 7.59
CA MET A 627 54.50 -34.85 7.71
C MET A 627 54.89 -34.37 9.12
N LYS A 628 54.08 -33.51 9.75
CA LYS A 628 54.32 -33.06 11.14
C LYS A 628 54.17 -34.20 12.14
N THR A 629 53.13 -35.03 12.02
CA THR A 629 52.92 -36.16 12.93
C THR A 629 54.05 -37.17 12.81
N SER A 630 54.43 -37.56 11.59
CA SER A 630 55.58 -38.48 11.39
C SER A 630 56.91 -37.90 11.87
N SER A 631 57.13 -36.59 11.75
CA SER A 631 58.30 -35.93 12.34
C SER A 631 58.27 -35.94 13.88
N MET A 632 57.10 -35.71 14.47
CA MET A 632 56.92 -35.73 15.92
C MET A 632 57.11 -37.13 16.50
N GLU A 633 56.61 -38.16 15.82
CA GLU A 633 56.81 -39.58 16.17
C GLU A 633 58.29 -39.94 16.18
N LYS A 634 59.05 -39.56 15.15
CA LYS A 634 60.51 -39.78 15.10
C LYS A 634 61.23 -39.10 16.26
N LEU A 635 60.87 -37.84 16.57
CA LEU A 635 61.45 -37.13 17.72
C LEU A 635 61.10 -37.82 19.04
N GLN A 636 59.89 -38.36 19.17
CA GLN A 636 59.47 -39.09 20.36
C GLN A 636 60.23 -40.41 20.52
N GLU A 637 60.47 -41.14 19.43
CA GLU A 637 61.31 -42.33 19.43
C GLU A 637 62.76 -42.00 19.83
N ASP A 638 63.34 -40.95 19.27
CA ASP A 638 64.70 -40.52 19.61
C ASP A 638 64.82 -40.05 21.07
N ALA A 639 63.79 -39.37 21.59
CA ALA A 639 63.70 -39.01 23.00
C ALA A 639 63.68 -40.28 23.88
N ARG A 640 62.85 -41.28 23.54
CA ARG A 640 62.81 -42.56 24.26
C ARG A 640 64.15 -43.30 24.22
N ARG A 641 64.83 -43.33 23.07
CA ARG A 641 66.17 -43.94 22.94
C ARG A 641 67.20 -43.25 23.83
N LYS A 642 67.21 -41.91 23.85
CA LYS A 642 68.10 -41.13 24.72
C LYS A 642 67.79 -41.32 26.19
N GLU A 643 66.52 -41.41 26.55
CA GLU A 643 66.09 -41.69 27.93
C GLU A 643 66.57 -43.06 28.40
N GLN A 644 66.47 -44.10 27.56
CA GLN A 644 67.04 -45.42 27.83
C GLN A 644 68.57 -45.36 28.01
N GLN A 645 69.29 -44.61 27.17
CA GLN A 645 70.74 -44.41 27.33
C GLN A 645 71.10 -43.69 28.63
N LEU A 646 70.33 -42.66 28.99
CA LEU A 646 70.51 -41.94 30.26
C LEU A 646 70.27 -42.86 31.46
N GLN A 647 69.26 -43.72 31.41
CA GLN A 647 69.00 -44.71 32.46
C GLN A 647 70.21 -45.65 32.66
N LEU A 648 70.77 -46.19 31.58
CA LEU A 648 71.97 -47.04 31.65
C LEU A 648 73.17 -46.29 32.26
N LEU A 649 73.43 -45.06 31.82
CA LEU A 649 74.50 -44.23 32.37
C LEU A 649 74.29 -43.89 33.85
N THR A 650 73.04 -43.64 34.28
CA THR A 650 72.74 -43.42 35.70
C THR A 650 73.00 -44.66 36.54
N GLU A 651 72.65 -45.86 36.04
CA GLU A 651 72.97 -47.11 36.74
C GLU A 651 74.49 -47.33 36.86
N GLU A 652 75.25 -47.07 35.80
CA GLU A 652 76.71 -47.15 35.82
C GLU A 652 77.32 -46.16 36.82
N ALA A 653 76.84 -44.92 36.84
CA ALA A 653 77.25 -43.91 37.80
C ALA A 653 76.93 -44.32 39.25
N GLU A 654 75.77 -44.93 39.49
CA GLU A 654 75.42 -45.48 40.80
C GLU A 654 76.32 -46.66 41.21
N ARG A 655 76.63 -47.58 40.30
CA ARG A 655 77.58 -48.68 40.54
C ARG A 655 78.95 -48.13 40.89
N ALA A 656 79.46 -47.16 40.13
CA ALA A 656 80.73 -46.49 40.40
C ALA A 656 80.73 -45.75 41.76
N SER A 657 79.63 -45.07 42.09
CA SER A 657 79.45 -44.41 43.39
C SER A 657 79.49 -45.40 44.55
N LYS A 658 78.80 -46.55 44.43
CA LYS A 658 78.83 -47.63 45.43
C LYS A 658 80.25 -48.18 45.61
N LEU A 659 80.96 -48.43 44.51
CA LEU A 659 82.35 -48.91 44.53
C LEU A 659 83.28 -47.88 45.21
N GLY A 660 83.12 -46.60 44.87
CA GLY A 660 83.86 -45.50 45.49
C GLY A 660 83.61 -45.38 47.00
N ARG A 661 82.36 -45.58 47.46
CA ARG A 661 82.05 -45.63 48.91
C ARG A 661 82.75 -46.81 49.60
N LEU A 662 82.79 -47.98 48.97
CA LEU A 662 83.49 -49.16 49.50
C LEU A 662 85.00 -48.92 49.60
N GLN A 663 85.61 -48.34 48.56
CA GLN A 663 87.02 -47.98 48.57
C GLN A 663 87.36 -46.97 49.68
N ARG A 664 86.53 -45.92 49.87
CA ARG A 664 86.71 -44.97 50.98
C ARG A 664 86.68 -45.65 52.35
N ARG A 665 85.70 -46.54 52.58
CA ARG A 665 85.61 -47.31 53.83
C ARG A 665 86.82 -48.22 54.05
N ARG A 666 87.38 -48.81 52.99
CA ARG A 666 88.60 -49.62 53.08
C ARG A 666 89.79 -48.75 53.49
N LEU A 667 89.98 -47.62 52.80
CA LEU A 667 91.05 -46.67 53.12
C LEU A 667 90.92 -46.15 54.55
N GLU A 668 89.72 -45.82 55.03
CA GLU A 668 89.48 -45.42 56.42
C GLU A 668 89.94 -46.49 57.43
N ARG A 669 89.68 -47.78 57.16
CA ARG A 669 90.15 -48.88 58.02
C ARG A 669 91.68 -49.01 57.99
N GLU A 670 92.30 -48.95 56.82
CA GLU A 670 93.76 -48.99 56.67
C GLU A 670 94.40 -47.78 57.39
N LEU A 671 93.77 -46.61 57.34
CA LEU A 671 94.20 -45.40 58.04
C LEU A 671 94.05 -45.56 59.57
N LEU A 672 92.98 -46.18 60.06
CA LEU A 672 92.83 -46.51 61.48
C LEU A 672 93.89 -47.51 61.96
N GLN A 673 94.20 -48.53 61.15
CA GLN A 673 95.25 -49.51 61.46
C GLN A 673 96.66 -48.90 61.48
N THR A 674 96.97 -48.00 60.56
CA THR A 674 98.25 -47.27 60.58
C THR A 674 98.32 -46.32 61.77
N ARG A 675 97.23 -45.64 62.12
CA ARG A 675 97.14 -44.84 63.35
C ARG A 675 97.35 -45.67 64.61
N SER A 676 96.78 -46.87 64.72
CA SER A 676 96.96 -47.73 65.88
C SER A 676 98.39 -48.29 65.99
N ARG A 677 98.99 -48.70 64.86
CA ARG A 677 100.42 -49.08 64.81
C ARG A 677 101.32 -47.92 65.24
N LEU A 678 101.04 -46.71 64.74
CA LEU A 678 101.79 -45.51 65.14
C LEU A 678 101.64 -45.22 66.64
N ALA A 679 100.46 -45.46 67.21
CA ALA A 679 100.24 -45.31 68.65
C ALA A 679 101.02 -46.34 69.48
N GLN A 680 101.08 -47.59 69.02
CA GLN A 680 101.91 -48.64 69.66
C GLN A 680 103.40 -48.35 69.54
N GLU A 681 103.86 -47.85 68.39
CA GLU A 681 105.25 -47.40 68.22
C GLU A 681 105.56 -46.23 69.16
N ARG A 682 104.63 -45.28 69.31
CA ARG A 682 104.76 -44.19 70.29
C ARG A 682 104.80 -44.71 71.72
N SER A 683 103.96 -45.68 72.10
CA SER A 683 103.96 -46.24 73.46
C SER A 683 105.25 -47.00 73.74
N ARG A 684 105.73 -47.85 72.82
CA ARG A 684 107.02 -48.54 72.95
C ARG A 684 108.18 -47.56 73.07
N LYS A 685 108.14 -46.45 72.33
CA LYS A 685 109.13 -45.37 72.48
C LYS A 685 109.03 -44.71 73.85
N LEU A 686 107.83 -44.41 74.33
CA LEU A 686 107.61 -43.89 75.69
C LEU A 686 108.12 -44.87 76.76
N ASP A 687 107.82 -46.15 76.65
CA ASP A 687 108.30 -47.21 77.56
C ASP A 687 109.84 -47.32 77.51
N ALA A 688 110.44 -47.18 76.33
CA ALA A 688 111.89 -47.13 76.19
C ALA A 688 112.49 -45.89 76.85
N PHE A 689 111.86 -44.72 76.71
CA PHE A 689 112.26 -43.50 77.42
C PHE A 689 112.09 -43.65 78.94
N GLN A 690 111.01 -44.25 79.42
CA GLN A 690 110.81 -44.55 80.84
C GLN A 690 111.86 -45.53 81.38
N ARG A 691 112.23 -46.57 80.63
CA ARG A 691 113.35 -47.46 81.01
C ARG A 691 114.68 -46.73 81.06
N VAL A 692 114.91 -45.75 80.18
CA VAL A 692 116.10 -44.89 80.24
C VAL A 692 116.05 -43.99 81.48
N GLU A 693 114.89 -43.42 81.82
CA GLU A 693 114.69 -42.65 83.05
C GLU A 693 114.87 -43.52 84.31
N GLU A 694 114.37 -44.77 84.31
CA GLU A 694 114.57 -45.74 85.39
C GLU A 694 116.05 -46.11 85.55
N LEU A 695 116.78 -46.35 84.45
CA LEU A 695 118.22 -46.56 84.46
C LEU A 695 118.99 -45.31 84.91
N GLN A 696 118.52 -44.11 84.58
CA GLN A 696 119.06 -42.86 85.12
C GLN A 696 118.74 -42.70 86.62
N SER A 697 117.60 -43.19 87.10
CA SER A 697 117.20 -43.17 88.52
C SER A 697 117.99 -44.19 89.38
N GLN A 698 118.41 -45.31 88.80
CA GLN A 698 119.28 -46.32 89.43
C GLN A 698 120.74 -45.87 89.56
N LEU A 699 121.12 -44.77 88.89
CA LEU A 699 122.45 -44.18 88.90
C LEU A 699 122.60 -43.00 89.88
N ARG A 700 121.66 -42.80 90.81
CA ARG A 700 121.76 -41.76 91.86
C ARG A 700 121.40 -42.27 93.26
N THR A 701 122.40 -42.36 94.13
CA THR A 701 122.31 -42.20 95.60
C THR A 701 123.60 -41.50 96.09
N PRO A 702 123.66 -40.88 97.27
CA PRO A 702 122.98 -39.64 97.66
C PRO A 702 123.96 -38.58 98.24
N GLU A 703 123.87 -37.30 97.87
CA GLU A 703 124.38 -36.18 98.70
C GLU A 703 123.47 -34.95 98.60
N GLN A 704 123.07 -34.47 99.77
CA GLN A 704 122.34 -33.23 100.15
C GLN A 704 123.37 -32.28 100.82
N PRO A 705 123.14 -30.97 101.16
CA PRO A 705 121.91 -30.14 101.12
C PRO A 705 122.09 -28.61 100.75
N SER A 706 120.98 -27.84 100.86
CA SER A 706 120.83 -26.35 101.04
C SER A 706 121.10 -25.45 99.83
N VAL A 707 120.25 -24.50 99.38
CA VAL A 707 119.51 -23.37 100.03
C VAL A 707 118.30 -23.00 99.13
N GLN A 708 117.04 -23.05 99.59
CA GLN A 708 116.15 -21.95 100.05
C GLN A 708 115.93 -20.74 99.10
N MET A 709 114.72 -20.62 98.51
CA MET A 709 113.82 -19.44 98.58
C MET A 709 112.64 -19.53 97.58
N SER A 710 111.45 -19.84 98.14
CA SER A 710 110.14 -19.18 98.01
C SER A 710 109.52 -18.71 96.67
N SER A 711 108.21 -19.06 96.57
CA SER A 711 107.06 -18.31 96.00
C SER A 711 106.85 -18.40 94.48
N ALA A 712 105.63 -18.39 93.91
CA ALA A 712 104.27 -18.34 94.44
C ALA A 712 103.24 -18.56 93.30
N HIS A 713 102.07 -19.09 93.68
CA HIS A 713 100.70 -18.76 93.25
C HIS A 713 100.19 -18.83 91.79
N GLY A 714 98.95 -19.37 91.70
CA GLY A 714 97.90 -18.96 90.74
C GLY A 714 97.25 -20.14 90.00
N LEU A 715 96.15 -20.77 90.47
CA LEU A 715 94.73 -20.36 90.35
C LEU A 715 94.26 -20.05 88.91
N ALA A 716 93.40 -20.90 88.34
CA ALA A 716 91.95 -20.66 88.12
C ALA A 716 91.67 -20.29 86.64
N SER A 717 90.91 -21.10 85.89
CA SER A 717 89.44 -21.11 85.74
C SER A 717 88.91 -20.12 84.69
N LEU A 718 87.67 -20.38 84.22
CA LEU A 718 86.80 -19.59 83.31
C LEU A 718 86.95 -19.90 81.81
N SER A 719 85.99 -20.54 81.13
CA SER A 719 84.58 -20.20 80.84
C SER A 719 84.36 -19.28 79.62
N SER A 720 83.32 -19.66 78.90
CA SER A 720 82.67 -19.16 77.68
C SER A 720 82.29 -17.68 77.61
N THR A 721 82.28 -17.11 76.39
CA THR A 721 81.28 -16.16 75.81
C THR A 721 81.51 -16.10 74.28
N SER A 722 80.54 -16.38 73.39
CA SER A 722 79.41 -15.55 72.93
C SER A 722 79.82 -14.21 72.26
N SER A 723 79.63 -14.05 70.95
CA SER A 723 78.50 -13.26 70.38
C SER A 723 78.64 -12.93 68.87
N LYS A 724 77.54 -13.22 68.15
CA LYS A 724 76.74 -12.42 67.19
C LYS A 724 77.33 -11.70 65.95
N HIS A 725 76.59 -11.95 64.85
CA HIS A 725 76.20 -11.13 63.67
C HIS A 725 76.69 -11.68 62.32
N SER A 726 76.01 -11.55 61.18
CA SER A 726 74.62 -11.80 60.75
C SER A 726 74.59 -11.77 59.20
N HIS A 727 73.66 -12.54 58.60
CA HIS A 727 73.06 -12.45 57.23
C HIS A 727 73.83 -12.72 55.90
N HIS A 728 73.35 -13.77 55.22
CA HIS A 728 72.85 -13.91 53.82
C HIS A 728 73.67 -13.68 52.50
N PHE A 729 73.64 -14.76 51.70
CA PHE A 729 73.31 -14.95 50.26
C PHE A 729 74.19 -14.49 49.05
N LEU A 730 74.45 -15.52 48.20
CA LEU A 730 74.45 -15.67 46.73
C LEU A 730 75.59 -15.15 45.78
N LYS A 731 76.05 -16.12 44.97
CA LYS A 731 76.46 -16.14 43.53
C LYS A 731 77.69 -15.35 43.02
N THR A 732 78.65 -16.08 42.44
CA THR A 732 79.31 -15.98 41.08
C THR A 732 80.55 -16.90 41.10
N GLU A 733 80.77 -17.86 40.19
CA GLU A 733 81.19 -17.83 38.76
C GLU A 733 82.55 -17.17 38.43
N VAL A 734 83.25 -17.82 37.47
CA VAL A 734 84.44 -17.41 36.67
C VAL A 734 85.79 -17.72 37.35
N THR A 735 86.72 -18.51 36.78
CA THR A 735 87.58 -18.25 35.59
C THR A 735 88.01 -19.55 34.89
N SER A 736 87.87 -19.72 33.56
CA SER A 736 88.70 -19.18 32.45
C SER A 736 90.10 -19.77 32.30
N SER A 737 90.33 -20.52 31.21
CA SER A 737 91.57 -20.46 30.42
C SER A 737 91.29 -20.75 28.94
N LYS A 738 91.76 -19.84 28.09
CA LYS A 738 91.69 -19.79 26.61
C LYS A 738 92.75 -20.71 25.98
N ILE A 739 92.52 -21.18 24.74
CA ILE A 739 93.41 -21.03 23.57
C ILE A 739 92.59 -21.22 22.29
N THR A 740 93.00 -20.44 21.29
CA THR A 740 92.48 -20.11 19.97
C THR A 740 92.48 -21.22 18.90
N GLY A 741 91.49 -21.20 17.99
CA GLY A 741 91.47 -22.08 16.81
C GLY A 741 90.34 -21.78 15.80
N ARG A 742 90.63 -20.84 14.89
CA ARG A 742 90.03 -20.51 13.58
C ARG A 742 89.24 -21.63 12.84
N ARG A 743 88.02 -21.34 12.36
CA ARG A 743 87.38 -21.78 11.08
C ARG A 743 85.96 -21.19 10.96
N GLN A 744 85.80 -20.11 10.18
CA GLN A 744 85.12 -20.05 8.88
C GLN A 744 83.60 -20.31 8.89
N ARG A 745 82.83 -19.24 8.71
CA ARG A 745 81.41 -19.21 8.31
C ARG A 745 81.35 -19.17 6.77
N PRO A 746 80.49 -19.93 6.08
CA PRO A 746 80.33 -19.80 4.63
C PRO A 746 79.63 -18.50 4.25
N LYS A 747 80.09 -17.95 3.12
CA LYS A 747 79.56 -16.79 2.42
C LYS A 747 78.28 -17.16 1.66
N THR A 748 77.30 -16.27 1.65
CA THR A 748 76.39 -16.09 0.51
C THR A 748 76.46 -14.63 0.08
N VAL A 749 76.87 -14.43 -1.18
CA VAL A 749 76.87 -13.14 -1.90
C VAL A 749 75.92 -13.34 -3.12
N PRO A 750 75.56 -12.29 -3.89
CA PRO A 750 74.18 -12.03 -4.28
C PRO A 750 73.95 -12.32 -5.76
N ILE A 751 72.70 -12.43 -6.19
CA ILE A 751 72.35 -12.30 -7.61
C ILE A 751 71.32 -11.18 -7.77
N LYS A 752 71.71 -10.21 -8.57
CA LYS A 752 70.95 -9.08 -9.09
C LYS A 752 69.84 -9.57 -10.02
N TYR A 753 68.68 -8.91 -9.99
CA TYR A 753 68.01 -8.46 -11.20
C TYR A 753 67.49 -7.03 -11.00
N GLN A 754 67.51 -6.27 -12.10
CA GLN A 754 67.50 -4.81 -12.20
C GLN A 754 66.09 -4.23 -12.39
N LYS A 755 65.95 -2.92 -12.04
CA LYS A 755 65.14 -1.85 -12.70
C LYS A 755 63.60 -2.03 -12.71
N LYS A 756 62.75 -1.05 -12.38
CA LYS A 756 62.69 0.43 -12.50
C LYS A 756 61.50 0.88 -11.60
N THR A 757 61.58 1.81 -10.64
CA THR A 757 61.24 3.27 -10.74
C THR A 757 60.15 3.59 -11.79
N ASP A 758 58.97 4.12 -11.45
CA ASP A 758 58.69 5.45 -10.87
C ASP A 758 57.36 5.44 -10.05
N GLU A 759 57.31 6.06 -8.85
CA GLU A 759 56.64 7.34 -8.50
C GLU A 759 55.12 7.38 -8.81
N VAL A 760 54.16 7.72 -7.93
CA VAL A 760 54.01 8.91 -7.09
C VAL A 760 52.90 8.68 -6.03
N SER A 761 53.24 8.92 -4.76
CA SER A 761 52.49 9.57 -3.66
C SER A 761 51.01 9.23 -3.36
N LEU A 762 50.81 8.53 -2.23
CA LEU A 762 49.70 8.75 -1.29
C LEU A 762 50.25 9.39 -0.01
N PRO A 763 49.62 10.43 0.58
CA PRO A 763 50.05 10.96 1.86
C PRO A 763 49.44 10.18 3.03
N ASN A 764 50.30 9.90 4.00
CA ASN A 764 49.98 9.53 5.37
C ASN A 764 49.38 10.72 6.15
N VAL A 765 48.75 10.38 7.29
CA VAL A 765 48.75 11.03 8.62
C VAL A 765 47.31 10.95 9.18
N VAL A 766 46.98 9.95 10.02
CA VAL A 766 47.28 9.83 11.47
C VAL A 766 46.36 10.73 12.33
N LYS A 767 45.37 10.11 13.01
CA LYS A 767 45.21 10.09 14.48
C LYS A 767 43.82 9.62 14.93
N SER A 768 43.87 8.59 15.78
CA SER A 768 43.02 8.36 16.98
C SER A 768 41.51 8.16 16.76
N ASP A 769 40.90 7.04 17.15
CA ASP A 769 40.69 6.72 18.56
C ASP A 769 40.63 5.23 18.90
N GLN A 770 40.85 5.00 20.19
CA GLN A 770 41.16 3.75 20.86
C GLN A 770 39.96 2.80 20.93
N LEU A 771 40.12 1.60 20.37
CA LEU A 771 39.30 0.44 20.71
C LEU A 771 39.78 -0.10 22.07
N THR A 772 38.99 0.13 23.12
CA THR A 772 39.09 -0.60 24.38
C THR A 772 38.20 -1.84 24.29
N ALA A 773 38.86 -2.99 24.20
CA ALA A 773 38.27 -4.30 24.37
C ALA A 773 37.90 -4.53 25.84
N PHE A 774 36.72 -5.09 26.11
CA PHE A 774 36.42 -5.92 27.28
C PHE A 774 35.15 -6.77 27.00
N PRO A 775 34.95 -7.89 27.69
CA PRO A 775 34.96 -9.20 27.05
C PRO A 775 33.59 -9.87 27.02
N VAL A 776 33.45 -10.77 26.05
CA VAL A 776 32.37 -11.77 25.98
C VAL A 776 32.48 -12.69 27.20
N GLN A 777 31.53 -12.58 28.12
CA GLN A 777 31.22 -13.63 29.10
C GLN A 777 30.22 -14.59 28.48
N THR A 778 30.73 -15.69 27.97
CA THR A 778 29.99 -16.93 27.76
C THR A 778 29.91 -17.67 29.09
N ALA A 779 28.69 -17.89 29.59
CA ALA A 779 28.41 -18.94 30.55
C ALA A 779 27.00 -19.54 30.32
N PRO A 780 26.78 -20.81 30.66
CA PRO A 780 25.80 -21.67 30.02
C PRO A 780 24.54 -21.83 30.87
N SER A 781 23.38 -21.98 30.22
CA SER A 781 22.20 -22.56 30.86
C SER A 781 21.60 -23.63 29.97
N ARG A 782 22.03 -24.87 30.22
CA ARG A 782 21.15 -26.03 30.09
C ARG A 782 19.95 -25.82 31.02
N ILE A 783 18.74 -26.02 30.52
CA ILE A 783 17.75 -26.95 31.08
C ILE A 783 16.84 -27.42 29.93
N PRO A 784 16.46 -28.70 29.89
CA PRO A 784 15.72 -29.32 28.80
C PRO A 784 14.20 -29.36 29.08
N PHE A 785 13.47 -30.08 28.20
CA PHE A 785 12.04 -30.43 28.25
C PHE A 785 11.11 -29.43 27.56
N LYS A 786 10.08 -29.83 26.82
CA LYS A 786 9.65 -31.07 26.15
C LYS A 786 8.46 -30.60 25.30
N LEU A 787 8.31 -31.12 24.09
CA LEU A 787 7.01 -31.08 23.41
C LEU A 787 5.97 -31.78 24.30
N ASN A 788 4.81 -31.15 24.46
CA ASN A 788 3.49 -31.79 24.44
C ASN A 788 2.42 -30.69 24.30
N TRP A 789 1.52 -30.93 23.35
CA TRP A 789 0.40 -30.12 22.84
C TRP A 789 0.74 -29.20 21.67
#